data_AF-A0A958ACL8-F1
#
_entry.id   AF-A0A958ACL8-F1
#
_cell.length_a   1.000
_cell.length_b   1.000
_cell.length_c   1.000
_cell.angle_alpha   90.00
_cell.angle_beta   90.00
_cell.angle_gamma   90.00
#
_symmetry.space_group_name_H-M   'P 1'
#
loop_
_entity.id
_entity.type
_entity.pdbx_description
1 polymer ?
#
loop_
_entity_poly.entity_id
_entity_poly.type
_entity_poly.pdbx_seq_one_letter_code
_entity_poly.pdbx_strand_id
1 'polypeptide(L)'
;MKKLILMDTSLRVFQKSCVILLLIMIIPSTSIIAAPDRSNAIRLSVSPCSNQNSIYLPLVINSGISGNSIQSYVLQDAPPTEDEKEPVSPGIISIAEVSETTFNPTNSTVEFQVSCKITSNPSEAVILINDEVIQEDAVELSDNAISLPQSLKEGRNHIVLLVNDSEGNQLVSEATLWAGSNTLNVKVIDENNQPVSNATVTVNLADDQNVNATILTDPNGLAKLENIPARTVFLTAKDNNNRFASLATTGDTGDITLSLQGFDTLSTIDNNDFSLGTSGWNIGTAPVQIIQHVEGLVPNFQTSATDMDLMLNTSGEGQQSISRTFKPKSNVKNVTVRYRFITSEVPGGYFGTEFNDYFNISIRSQLAGTSILESNSMNGLGLGAFDSSGATEWRETPLSVDKDDTIQVDIAVANVADGLYDSQVVVDLVQEKKLSITSLALNDIDNRKLKYLSTAPHSYFGGNTRVHGTITVEGDKDDELQSLVLEIIQGGNVVATANLATDAKTQLLEPFGEDEKVEITTSQLLFELPSAQAANINGATNGTLSLRVKAKSSSGEEATKDFGAVEILVRYTNSNRYGLRDGNQGGDDWIKPSVKTIIEHFSNITVGDMSNMNGGKFSPHSTHQDGRHVDGWFNGYNARDAATAATIISHLNDATYGSKILTVYVTYQQTNTNAFWNAIKNVTLNDGRMAKDVIKPINGHTTHFHWIIAP
;
A
#
# COMPACT_ATOMS: atom_id res chain seq x y z
N MET A 1 31.80 44.19 49.94
CA MET A 1 32.85 44.52 48.95
C MET A 1 33.07 43.28 48.11
N LYS A 2 32.90 43.22 46.78
CA LYS A 2 32.76 44.20 45.70
C LYS A 2 31.65 43.74 44.74
N LYS A 3 30.98 44.73 44.13
CA LYS A 3 29.90 44.64 43.14
C LYS A 3 30.36 43.93 41.86
N LEU A 4 29.51 43.06 41.32
CA LEU A 4 29.51 42.69 39.91
C LEU A 4 28.42 43.54 39.23
N ILE A 5 28.82 44.33 38.23
CA ILE A 5 27.94 45.19 37.43
C ILE A 5 27.49 44.36 36.23
N LEU A 6 26.18 44.09 36.14
CA LEU A 6 25.51 43.66 34.92
C LEU A 6 25.26 44.91 34.08
N MET A 7 25.83 44.95 32.87
CA MET A 7 25.39 45.87 31.82
C MET A 7 24.55 45.09 30.81
N ASP A 8 23.28 45.50 30.82
CA ASP A 8 22.24 45.31 29.83
C ASP A 8 22.69 45.84 28.45
N THR A 9 22.54 45.03 27.41
CA THR A 9 22.53 45.52 26.02
C THR A 9 21.28 45.02 25.34
N SER A 10 20.30 45.91 25.26
CA SER A 10 19.10 45.79 24.46
C SER A 10 19.45 45.91 22.97
N LEU A 11 19.22 44.85 22.20
CA LEU A 11 19.26 44.91 20.74
C LEU A 11 17.85 45.28 20.23
N ARG A 12 17.69 46.51 19.72
CA ARG A 12 16.52 46.89 18.93
C ARG A 12 16.72 46.41 17.50
N VAL A 13 15.79 45.59 17.00
CA VAL A 13 15.70 45.20 15.60
C VAL A 13 15.17 46.39 14.79
N PHE A 14 15.99 46.92 13.88
CA PHE A 14 15.51 47.71 12.75
C PHE A 14 15.54 46.84 11.50
N GLN A 15 14.37 46.69 10.88
CA GLN A 15 14.17 46.05 9.59
C GLN A 15 14.82 46.88 8.45
N LYS A 16 15.28 46.15 7.43
CA LYS A 16 15.78 46.58 6.10
C LYS A 16 17.19 47.16 6.05
N SER A 17 18.17 46.27 5.88
CA SER A 17 19.19 46.27 4.81
C SER A 17 20.21 45.16 5.09
N CYS A 18 20.74 44.53 4.04
CA CYS A 18 21.80 43.50 4.09
C CYS A 18 22.88 43.82 5.14
N VAL A 19 22.96 43.01 6.20
CA VAL A 19 24.10 43.00 7.14
C VAL A 19 24.88 41.72 6.87
N ILE A 20 26.06 41.86 6.29
CA ILE A 20 27.07 40.78 6.23
C ILE A 20 27.64 40.67 7.65
N LEU A 21 27.31 39.58 8.34
CA LEU A 21 27.89 39.25 9.64
C LEU A 21 29.27 38.61 9.40
N LEU A 22 30.34 39.38 9.57
CA LEU A 22 31.72 38.88 9.45
C LEU A 22 32.15 38.25 10.79
N LEU A 23 32.19 36.91 10.86
CA LEU A 23 32.73 36.18 12.01
C LEU A 23 34.27 36.22 11.95
N ILE A 24 34.90 37.10 12.72
CA ILE A 24 36.37 37.11 12.86
C ILE A 24 36.76 36.00 13.85
N MET A 25 37.26 34.88 13.34
CA MET A 25 37.92 33.85 14.15
C MET A 25 39.23 34.40 14.72
N ILE A 26 39.25 34.70 16.03
CA ILE A 26 40.48 35.01 16.75
C ILE A 26 41.18 33.69 17.10
N ILE A 27 42.26 33.38 16.38
CA ILE A 27 43.14 32.24 16.69
C ILE A 27 43.96 32.60 17.94
N PRO A 28 43.98 31.78 19.01
CA PRO A 28 44.85 32.03 20.16
C PRO A 28 46.26 31.56 19.83
N SER A 29 47.15 32.47 19.45
CA SER A 29 48.58 32.17 19.30
C SER A 29 49.36 32.64 20.54
N THR A 30 50.10 31.71 21.13
CA THR A 30 51.12 31.93 22.15
C THR A 30 52.29 32.78 21.63
N SER A 31 52.67 33.79 22.44
CA SER A 31 54.02 34.35 22.59
C SER A 31 54.76 34.90 21.36
N ILE A 32 54.55 36.18 21.02
CA ILE A 32 55.56 37.01 20.31
C ILE A 32 55.64 38.40 20.93
N ILE A 33 56.88 38.85 21.14
CA ILE A 33 57.34 40.07 21.80
C ILE A 33 56.95 41.34 21.02
N ALA A 34 56.69 42.40 21.77
CA ALA A 34 56.24 43.71 21.32
C ALA A 34 57.14 44.42 20.28
N ALA A 35 56.49 45.06 19.30
CA ALA A 35 56.94 46.30 18.67
C ALA A 35 55.70 47.15 18.35
N PRO A 36 55.73 48.48 18.56
CA PRO A 36 54.59 49.35 18.27
C PRO A 36 54.63 49.84 16.83
N ASP A 37 53.45 50.21 16.34
CA ASP A 37 53.20 51.09 15.18
C ASP A 37 53.14 50.41 13.79
N ARG A 38 51.90 50.15 13.34
CA ARG A 38 51.28 50.74 12.14
C ARG A 38 49.86 50.19 11.97
N SER A 39 48.92 51.10 11.80
CA SER A 39 47.51 50.84 11.52
C SER A 39 47.33 50.23 10.11
N ASN A 40 47.25 48.91 10.03
CA ASN A 40 46.75 48.24 8.83
C ASN A 40 45.22 48.31 8.81
N ALA A 41 44.69 49.44 8.33
CA ALA A 41 43.28 49.53 7.97
C ALA A 41 43.03 48.67 6.72
N ILE A 42 42.29 47.58 6.88
CA ILE A 42 41.76 46.78 5.75
C ILE A 42 40.72 47.65 5.03
N ARG A 43 41.08 48.22 3.87
CA ARG A 43 40.12 48.90 2.99
C ARG A 43 39.51 47.88 2.04
N LEU A 44 38.23 47.58 2.23
CA LEU A 44 37.42 46.84 1.26
C LEU A 44 36.76 47.85 0.32
N SER A 45 37.21 47.90 -0.94
CA SER A 45 36.55 48.66 -1.99
C SER A 45 35.68 47.73 -2.83
N VAL A 46 34.36 47.83 -2.68
CA VAL A 46 33.40 47.12 -3.54
C VAL A 46 33.05 48.04 -4.71
N SER A 47 33.35 47.61 -5.93
CA SER A 47 33.02 48.34 -7.16
C SER A 47 31.68 47.85 -7.71
N PRO A 48 30.67 48.72 -7.91
CA PRO A 48 29.36 48.29 -8.38
C PRO A 48 29.32 48.28 -9.90
N CYS A 49 29.81 47.22 -10.55
CA CYS A 49 29.62 46.98 -11.99
C CYS A 49 29.93 45.52 -12.36
N SER A 50 28.91 44.65 -12.40
CA SER A 50 28.65 43.68 -13.48
C SER A 50 27.55 42.70 -13.05
N ASN A 51 26.70 42.31 -14.00
CA ASN A 51 25.62 41.33 -13.83
C ASN A 51 26.15 39.89 -13.84
N GLN A 52 27.16 39.59 -13.03
CA GLN A 52 27.61 38.21 -12.78
C GLN A 52 27.18 37.80 -11.37
N ASN A 53 26.51 36.65 -11.27
CA ASN A 53 25.97 36.04 -10.04
C ASN A 53 27.07 35.54 -9.07
N SER A 54 28.24 36.17 -9.06
CA SER A 54 29.36 35.79 -8.18
C SER A 54 30.08 37.05 -7.74
N ILE A 55 29.87 37.46 -6.49
CA ILE A 55 30.70 38.49 -5.87
C ILE A 55 32.04 37.83 -5.53
N TYR A 56 33.01 37.96 -6.42
CA TYR A 56 34.40 37.67 -6.08
C TYR A 56 34.90 38.79 -5.16
N LEU A 57 34.99 38.52 -3.86
CA LEU A 57 35.73 39.35 -2.92
C LEU A 57 37.19 38.86 -2.94
N PRO A 58 38.13 39.53 -3.64
CA PRO A 58 39.54 39.23 -3.47
C PRO A 58 39.95 39.66 -2.07
N LEU A 59 40.03 38.71 -1.13
CA LEU A 59 40.66 38.94 0.15
C LEU A 59 42.18 38.92 -0.05
N VAL A 60 42.78 40.08 -0.33
CA VAL A 60 44.22 40.22 -0.37
C VAL A 60 44.73 40.27 1.07
N ILE A 61 45.10 39.12 1.63
CA ILE A 61 45.83 39.05 2.89
C ILE A 61 47.29 39.39 2.56
N ASN A 62 47.70 40.64 2.83
CA ASN A 62 49.10 41.03 2.79
C ASN A 62 49.83 40.44 4.02
N SER A 63 50.10 39.13 3.99
CA SER A 63 51.19 38.58 4.80
C SER A 63 52.47 38.90 4.06
N GLY A 64 53.47 39.48 4.72
CA GLY A 64 54.75 39.89 4.10
C GLY A 64 55.63 38.73 3.63
N ILE A 65 55.03 37.61 3.20
CA ILE A 65 55.68 36.41 2.70
C ILE A 65 55.38 36.35 1.20
N SER A 66 56.44 36.43 0.40
CA SER A 66 56.38 36.38 -1.07
C SER A 66 55.72 35.08 -1.56
N GLY A 67 54.43 35.15 -1.83
CA GLY A 67 53.62 34.06 -2.35
C GLY A 67 52.14 34.44 -2.38
N ASN A 68 51.72 35.19 -3.40
CA ASN A 68 50.31 35.54 -3.60
C ASN A 68 49.51 34.30 -4.01
N SER A 69 49.08 33.52 -3.03
CA SER A 69 48.00 32.53 -3.21
C SER A 69 46.67 33.26 -3.12
N ILE A 70 46.00 33.44 -4.25
CA ILE A 70 44.60 33.89 -4.28
C ILE A 70 43.75 32.68 -3.91
N GLN A 71 43.36 32.57 -2.64
CA GLN A 71 42.29 31.64 -2.26
C GLN A 71 40.94 32.28 -2.60
N SER A 72 40.32 31.79 -3.66
CA SER A 72 38.93 32.08 -3.97
C SER A 72 38.03 31.31 -3.01
N TYR A 73 37.35 32.02 -2.11
CA TYR A 73 36.24 31.46 -1.34
C TYR A 73 34.96 31.58 -2.17
N VAL A 74 34.45 30.44 -2.63
CA VAL A 74 33.11 30.36 -3.20
C VAL A 74 32.15 30.33 -2.01
N LEU A 75 31.29 31.35 -1.88
CA LEU A 75 30.18 31.30 -0.95
C LEU A 75 29.28 30.14 -1.39
N GLN A 76 29.21 29.09 -0.59
CA GLN A 76 28.26 28.01 -0.80
C GLN A 76 26.86 28.50 -0.43
N ASP A 77 25.88 28.13 -1.25
CA ASP A 77 24.49 28.34 -0.88
C ASP A 77 24.19 27.51 0.37
N ALA A 78 23.47 28.08 1.33
CA ALA A 78 22.95 27.30 2.44
C ALA A 78 21.77 26.43 1.95
N PRO A 79 21.63 25.20 2.47
CA PRO A 79 20.40 24.44 2.30
C PRO A 79 19.18 25.24 2.80
N PRO A 80 17.97 24.94 2.29
CA PRO A 80 16.75 25.54 2.78
C PRO A 80 16.61 25.36 4.29
N THR A 81 16.15 26.41 4.98
CA THR A 81 15.86 26.35 6.42
C THR A 81 14.40 26.08 6.72
N GLU A 82 13.51 26.41 5.78
CA GLU A 82 12.06 26.18 5.82
C GLU A 82 11.58 25.83 4.40
N ASP A 83 10.59 24.96 4.32
CA ASP A 83 10.00 24.53 3.05
C ASP A 83 9.10 25.62 2.49
N GLU A 84 9.30 25.88 1.20
CA GLU A 84 8.47 26.84 0.48
C GLU A 84 7.10 26.19 0.23
N LYS A 85 6.03 26.92 0.51
CA LYS A 85 4.68 26.39 0.37
C LYS A 85 4.39 26.04 -1.09
N GLU A 86 4.30 24.75 -1.38
CA GLU A 86 3.86 24.25 -2.68
C GLU A 86 2.39 24.63 -2.91
N PRO A 87 2.04 25.19 -4.09
CA PRO A 87 0.66 25.39 -4.44
C PRO A 87 0.02 24.03 -4.78
N VAL A 88 -0.99 23.69 -4.00
CA VAL A 88 -1.76 22.46 -4.14
C VAL A 88 -2.81 22.65 -5.23
N SER A 89 -2.86 21.76 -6.24
CA SER A 89 -4.04 21.73 -7.10
C SER A 89 -5.25 21.33 -6.25
N PRO A 90 -6.35 22.11 -6.26
CA PRO A 90 -7.61 21.66 -5.66
C PRO A 90 -8.31 20.60 -6.53
N GLY A 91 -7.76 20.27 -7.70
CA GLY A 91 -8.32 19.28 -8.62
C GLY A 91 -8.33 17.87 -8.04
N ILE A 92 -9.33 17.11 -8.42
CA ILE A 92 -9.46 15.68 -8.15
C ILE A 92 -9.51 14.99 -9.51
N ILE A 93 -8.70 13.95 -9.69
CA ILE A 93 -8.79 13.06 -10.85
C ILE A 93 -9.68 11.88 -10.50
N SER A 94 -10.61 11.55 -11.39
CA SER A 94 -11.37 10.31 -11.39
C SER A 94 -11.32 9.67 -12.77
N ILE A 95 -11.38 8.35 -12.85
CA ILE A 95 -11.46 7.63 -14.12
C ILE A 95 -12.93 7.43 -14.49
N ALA A 96 -13.26 7.65 -15.76
CA ALA A 96 -14.56 7.46 -16.37
C ALA A 96 -14.48 6.44 -17.52
N GLU A 97 -15.64 5.91 -17.93
CA GLU A 97 -15.83 4.88 -18.97
C GLU A 97 -15.23 3.48 -18.68
N VAL A 98 -14.26 3.41 -17.77
CA VAL A 98 -13.63 2.18 -17.28
C VAL A 98 -13.60 2.18 -15.75
N SER A 99 -13.38 1.02 -15.14
CA SER A 99 -13.34 0.86 -13.68
C SER A 99 -12.22 -0.09 -13.26
N GLU A 100 -11.58 0.23 -12.14
CA GLU A 100 -10.62 -0.64 -11.46
C GLU A 100 -11.28 -1.86 -10.80
N THR A 101 -12.61 -1.83 -10.64
CA THR A 101 -13.37 -2.88 -9.94
C THR A 101 -14.30 -3.68 -10.84
N THR A 102 -14.29 -3.43 -12.15
CA THR A 102 -15.11 -4.19 -13.13
C THR A 102 -14.29 -4.64 -14.32
N PHE A 103 -14.82 -5.60 -15.07
CA PHE A 103 -14.25 -6.05 -16.33
C PHE A 103 -14.45 -5.01 -17.43
N ASN A 104 -13.36 -4.53 -18.02
CA ASN A 104 -13.38 -3.50 -19.05
C ASN A 104 -13.29 -4.12 -20.45
N PRO A 105 -14.00 -3.59 -21.46
CA PRO A 105 -13.73 -3.93 -22.85
C PRO A 105 -12.29 -3.59 -23.25
N THR A 106 -11.62 -4.44 -24.03
CA THR A 106 -10.28 -4.13 -24.59
C THR A 106 -10.28 -2.94 -25.55
N ASN A 107 -11.43 -2.60 -26.13
CA ASN A 107 -11.59 -1.46 -27.01
C ASN A 107 -12.09 -0.18 -26.30
N SER A 108 -12.16 -0.17 -24.96
CA SER A 108 -12.58 1.01 -24.21
C SER A 108 -11.61 2.18 -24.37
N THR A 109 -12.18 3.38 -24.35
CA THR A 109 -11.44 4.62 -24.12
C THR A 109 -11.23 4.77 -22.61
N VAL A 110 -10.01 5.06 -22.19
CA VAL A 110 -9.75 5.47 -20.80
C VAL A 110 -9.88 6.98 -20.73
N GLU A 111 -10.85 7.49 -19.98
CA GLU A 111 -11.02 8.93 -19.75
C GLU A 111 -10.71 9.27 -18.30
N PHE A 112 -9.82 10.24 -18.07
CA PHE A 112 -9.63 10.86 -16.77
C PHE A 112 -10.41 12.17 -16.72
N GLN A 113 -11.36 12.26 -15.80
CA GLN A 113 -12.09 13.47 -15.49
C GLN A 113 -11.40 14.23 -14.36
N VAL A 114 -11.29 15.55 -14.54
CA VAL A 114 -10.60 16.43 -13.61
C VAL A 114 -11.56 17.50 -13.12
N SER A 115 -11.66 17.67 -11.81
CA SER A 115 -12.61 18.63 -11.20
C SER A 115 -12.23 20.11 -11.37
N CYS A 116 -11.07 20.39 -11.96
CA CYS A 116 -10.58 21.73 -12.26
C CYS A 116 -10.13 21.81 -13.72
N LYS A 117 -9.96 23.05 -14.21
CA LYS A 117 -9.45 23.28 -15.55
C LYS A 117 -7.99 22.81 -15.64
N ILE A 118 -7.66 21.97 -16.61
CA ILE A 118 -6.30 21.51 -16.90
C ILE A 118 -5.63 22.31 -18.01
N THR A 119 -4.33 22.11 -18.14
CA THR A 119 -3.58 22.58 -19.31
C THR A 119 -4.19 22.06 -20.61
N SER A 120 -4.15 22.89 -21.66
CA SER A 120 -4.61 22.52 -23.00
C SER A 120 -3.49 21.95 -23.87
N ASN A 121 -2.28 21.79 -23.32
CA ASN A 121 -1.09 21.34 -24.01
C ASN A 121 -0.82 19.84 -23.71
N PRO A 122 -1.00 18.92 -24.68
CA PRO A 122 -0.78 17.49 -24.47
C PRO A 122 0.60 17.11 -23.93
N SER A 123 1.65 17.86 -24.29
CA SER A 123 3.03 17.66 -23.78
C SER A 123 3.20 17.90 -22.26
N GLU A 124 2.18 18.46 -21.61
CA GLU A 124 2.13 18.65 -20.16
C GLU A 124 1.41 17.52 -19.42
N ALA A 125 0.83 16.56 -20.14
CA ALA A 125 0.36 15.30 -19.59
C ALA A 125 1.38 14.19 -19.88
N VAL A 126 1.78 13.44 -18.86
CA VAL A 126 2.58 12.22 -18.99
C VAL A 126 1.70 11.05 -18.60
N ILE A 127 1.56 10.09 -19.53
CA ILE A 127 0.72 8.91 -19.34
C ILE A 127 1.56 7.68 -19.64
N LEU A 128 1.57 6.74 -18.70
CA LEU A 128 2.21 5.43 -18.86
C LEU A 128 1.13 4.36 -18.84
N ILE A 129 1.20 3.38 -19.75
CA ILE A 129 0.38 2.16 -19.70
C ILE A 129 1.33 0.97 -19.78
N ASN A 130 1.33 0.13 -18.74
CA ASN A 130 2.25 -1.01 -18.60
C ASN A 130 3.71 -0.58 -18.79
N ASP A 131 4.11 0.49 -18.10
CA ASP A 131 5.44 1.14 -18.17
C ASP A 131 5.82 1.75 -19.53
N GLU A 132 4.93 1.72 -20.53
CA GLU A 132 5.13 2.33 -21.84
C GLU A 132 4.54 3.75 -21.87
N VAL A 133 5.36 4.75 -22.22
CA VAL A 133 4.90 6.15 -22.35
C VAL A 133 3.99 6.27 -23.58
N ILE A 134 2.76 6.73 -23.36
CA ILE A 134 1.80 7.02 -24.43
C ILE A 134 2.23 8.31 -25.13
N GLN A 135 2.30 8.25 -26.46
CA GLN A 135 2.71 9.38 -27.28
C GLN A 135 1.66 10.50 -27.24
N GLU A 136 2.10 11.75 -27.28
CA GLU A 136 1.23 12.94 -27.16
C GLU A 136 0.12 12.99 -28.23
N ASP A 137 0.35 12.41 -29.41
CA ASP A 137 -0.63 12.36 -30.51
C ASP A 137 -1.75 11.34 -30.30
N ALA A 138 -1.61 10.45 -29.30
CA ALA A 138 -2.64 9.52 -28.87
C ALA A 138 -3.47 10.06 -27.68
N VAL A 139 -3.18 11.27 -27.19
CA VAL A 139 -3.87 11.89 -26.05
C VAL A 139 -4.79 13.01 -26.51
N GLU A 140 -6.07 12.91 -26.16
CA GLU A 140 -7.04 13.97 -26.39
C GLU A 140 -7.29 14.76 -25.09
N LEU A 141 -7.02 16.07 -25.11
CA LEU A 141 -7.27 16.96 -23.97
C LEU A 141 -8.51 17.84 -24.19
N SER A 142 -9.30 17.99 -23.12
CA SER A 142 -10.29 19.04 -22.98
C SER A 142 -10.01 19.87 -21.72
N ASP A 143 -10.81 20.91 -21.47
CA ASP A 143 -10.63 21.76 -20.29
C ASP A 143 -10.64 20.96 -18.97
N ASN A 144 -11.37 19.84 -18.88
CA ASN A 144 -11.55 19.08 -17.63
C ASN A 144 -11.43 17.55 -17.83
N ALA A 145 -10.89 17.09 -18.95
CA ALA A 145 -10.77 15.66 -19.22
C ALA A 145 -9.58 15.32 -20.12
N ILE A 146 -9.07 14.10 -19.95
CA ILE A 146 -7.96 13.51 -20.70
C ILE A 146 -8.44 12.16 -21.22
N SER A 147 -8.47 11.97 -22.53
CA SER A 147 -9.00 10.76 -23.18
C SER A 147 -7.89 10.02 -23.92
N LEU A 148 -7.90 8.69 -23.78
CA LEU A 148 -6.96 7.74 -24.39
C LEU A 148 -7.74 6.71 -25.20
N PRO A 149 -7.95 6.94 -26.52
CA PRO A 149 -8.68 6.01 -27.36
C PRO A 149 -7.94 4.68 -27.51
N GLN A 150 -8.64 3.56 -27.27
CA GLN A 150 -8.20 2.17 -27.55
C GLN A 150 -6.83 1.77 -26.97
N SER A 151 -6.69 1.85 -25.65
CA SER A 151 -5.39 1.68 -25.00
C SER A 151 -5.25 0.40 -24.15
N LEU A 152 -6.34 -0.34 -23.92
CA LEU A 152 -6.33 -1.51 -23.05
C LEU A 152 -5.94 -2.79 -23.80
N LYS A 153 -4.96 -3.52 -23.28
CA LYS A 153 -4.58 -4.87 -23.71
C LYS A 153 -5.44 -5.90 -22.96
N GLU A 154 -5.65 -7.07 -23.56
CA GLU A 154 -6.28 -8.21 -22.87
C GLU A 154 -5.50 -8.54 -21.57
N GLY A 155 -6.20 -8.67 -20.45
CA GLY A 155 -5.62 -8.87 -19.13
C GLY A 155 -5.38 -7.57 -18.35
N ARG A 156 -4.27 -7.52 -17.61
CA ARG A 156 -3.93 -6.42 -16.69
C ARG A 156 -3.35 -5.22 -17.43
N ASN A 157 -3.79 -4.01 -17.07
CA ASN A 157 -3.29 -2.73 -17.55
C ASN A 157 -2.97 -1.81 -16.37
N HIS A 158 -1.71 -1.45 -16.17
CA HIS A 158 -1.28 -0.50 -15.14
C HIS A 158 -1.11 0.89 -15.75
N ILE A 159 -1.85 1.88 -15.27
CA ILE A 159 -1.89 3.22 -15.84
C ILE A 159 -1.41 4.25 -14.82
N VAL A 160 -0.53 5.16 -15.25
CA VAL A 160 -0.08 6.31 -14.45
C VAL A 160 -0.31 7.58 -15.24
N LEU A 161 -0.99 8.56 -14.66
CA LEU A 161 -1.25 9.88 -15.20
C LEU A 161 -0.59 10.95 -14.33
N LEU A 162 0.15 11.86 -14.96
CA LEU A 162 0.66 13.09 -14.37
C LEU A 162 0.24 14.27 -15.27
N VAL A 163 -0.49 15.25 -14.74
CA VAL A 163 -0.97 16.41 -15.52
C VAL A 163 -0.97 17.67 -14.65
N ASN A 164 -0.86 18.84 -15.27
CA ASN A 164 -1.00 20.12 -14.58
C ASN A 164 -2.41 20.71 -14.75
N ASP A 165 -2.91 21.33 -13.69
CA ASP A 165 -4.04 22.24 -13.79
C ASP A 165 -3.68 23.53 -14.53
N SER A 166 -4.69 24.37 -14.84
CA SER A 166 -4.52 25.63 -15.56
C SER A 166 -3.74 26.71 -14.79
N GLU A 167 -3.50 26.50 -13.49
CA GLU A 167 -2.64 27.35 -12.66
C GLU A 167 -1.20 26.81 -12.58
N GLY A 168 -0.93 25.65 -13.20
CA GLY A 168 0.35 24.97 -13.22
C GLY A 168 0.60 24.06 -12.02
N ASN A 169 -0.42 23.80 -11.19
CA ASN A 169 -0.29 22.88 -10.05
C ASN A 169 -0.52 21.45 -10.54
N GLN A 170 0.25 20.49 -10.03
CA GLN A 170 0.18 19.12 -10.53
C GLN A 170 -0.96 18.31 -9.93
N LEU A 171 -1.46 17.37 -10.73
CA LEU A 171 -2.36 16.29 -10.40
C LEU A 171 -1.73 14.96 -10.83
N VAL A 172 -1.85 13.93 -9.99
CA VAL A 172 -1.34 12.58 -10.25
C VAL A 172 -2.45 11.57 -10.01
N SER A 173 -2.54 10.56 -10.86
CA SER A 173 -3.46 9.42 -10.72
C SER A 173 -2.76 8.15 -11.18
N GLU A 174 -3.09 7.04 -10.54
CA GLU A 174 -2.59 5.71 -10.88
C GLU A 174 -3.74 4.72 -10.73
N ALA A 175 -3.85 3.76 -11.65
CA ALA A 175 -4.91 2.77 -11.66
C ALA A 175 -4.45 1.44 -12.23
N THR A 176 -5.05 0.35 -11.76
CA THR A 176 -4.95 -0.97 -12.43
C THR A 176 -6.30 -1.34 -13.01
N LEU A 177 -6.36 -1.51 -14.32
CA LEU A 177 -7.57 -1.89 -15.05
C LEU A 177 -7.40 -3.31 -15.60
N TRP A 178 -8.45 -4.11 -15.51
CA TRP A 178 -8.50 -5.43 -16.13
C TRP A 178 -9.47 -5.42 -17.29
N ALA A 179 -8.98 -5.81 -18.47
CA ALA A 179 -9.75 -5.79 -19.70
C ALA A 179 -9.82 -7.16 -20.36
N GLY A 180 -10.95 -7.45 -21.00
CA GLY A 180 -11.16 -8.72 -21.70
C GLY A 180 -12.05 -8.58 -22.91
N SER A 181 -12.08 -9.62 -23.72
CA SER A 181 -12.87 -9.70 -24.96
C SER A 181 -13.85 -10.88 -24.98
N ASN A 182 -13.83 -11.73 -23.95
CA ASN A 182 -14.65 -12.93 -23.90
C ASN A 182 -16.03 -12.67 -23.28
N THR A 183 -16.94 -13.60 -23.54
CA THR A 183 -18.28 -13.65 -22.94
C THR A 183 -18.46 -15.01 -22.27
N LEU A 184 -18.91 -15.00 -21.01
CA LEU A 184 -19.37 -16.18 -20.30
C LEU A 184 -20.89 -16.22 -20.26
N ASN A 185 -21.49 -17.30 -20.77
CA ASN A 185 -22.91 -17.56 -20.66
C ASN A 185 -23.14 -18.55 -19.53
N VAL A 186 -23.75 -18.09 -18.43
CA VAL A 186 -23.97 -18.87 -17.23
C VAL A 186 -25.43 -19.27 -17.15
N LYS A 187 -25.70 -20.57 -17.09
CA LYS A 187 -27.02 -21.14 -16.81
C LYS A 187 -27.11 -21.57 -15.35
N VAL A 188 -28.05 -21.01 -14.60
CA VAL A 188 -28.31 -21.37 -13.21
C VAL A 188 -29.53 -22.28 -13.13
N ILE A 189 -29.36 -23.44 -12.51
CA ILE A 189 -30.42 -24.43 -12.27
C ILE A 189 -30.52 -24.77 -10.78
N ASP A 190 -31.67 -25.29 -10.36
CA ASP A 190 -31.87 -25.82 -9.01
C ASP A 190 -31.55 -27.32 -8.89
N GLU A 191 -31.81 -27.88 -7.71
CA GLU A 191 -31.62 -29.31 -7.41
C GLU A 191 -32.52 -30.23 -8.27
N ASN A 192 -33.57 -29.69 -8.90
CA ASN A 192 -34.48 -30.42 -9.79
C ASN A 192 -34.18 -30.18 -11.28
N ASN A 193 -33.01 -29.61 -11.60
CA ASN A 193 -32.58 -29.19 -12.93
C ASN A 193 -33.53 -28.18 -13.60
N GLN A 194 -34.31 -27.43 -12.82
CA GLN A 194 -35.14 -26.33 -13.33
C GLN A 194 -34.34 -25.04 -13.35
N PRO A 195 -34.50 -24.18 -14.38
CA PRO A 195 -33.85 -22.89 -14.42
C PRO A 195 -34.30 -22.00 -13.25
N VAL A 196 -33.35 -21.30 -12.63
CA VAL A 196 -33.65 -20.38 -11.52
C VAL A 196 -33.56 -18.95 -12.01
N SER A 197 -34.70 -18.26 -12.07
CA SER A 197 -34.77 -16.83 -12.40
C SER A 197 -34.37 -15.95 -11.22
N ASN A 198 -33.81 -14.77 -11.50
CA ASN A 198 -33.39 -13.79 -10.49
C ASN A 198 -32.36 -14.31 -9.46
N ALA A 199 -31.66 -15.40 -9.76
CA ALA A 199 -30.43 -15.74 -9.05
C ALA A 199 -29.35 -14.70 -9.39
N THR A 200 -28.68 -14.20 -8.37
CA THR A 200 -27.52 -13.31 -8.47
C THR A 200 -26.31 -14.14 -8.82
N VAL A 201 -25.75 -13.91 -10.02
CA VAL A 201 -24.49 -14.49 -10.48
C VAL A 201 -23.39 -13.44 -10.34
N THR A 202 -22.33 -13.77 -9.62
CA THR A 202 -21.14 -12.92 -9.49
C THR A 202 -19.94 -13.65 -10.05
N VAL A 203 -19.19 -12.98 -10.92
CA VAL A 203 -17.87 -13.41 -11.39
C VAL A 203 -16.81 -12.51 -10.79
N ASN A 204 -15.78 -13.09 -10.18
CA ASN A 204 -14.61 -12.39 -9.66
C ASN A 204 -13.37 -12.83 -10.42
N LEU A 205 -12.45 -11.93 -10.72
CA LEU A 205 -11.17 -12.29 -11.30
C LEU A 205 -10.29 -12.95 -10.24
N ALA A 206 -9.64 -14.06 -10.60
CA ALA A 206 -8.82 -14.81 -9.65
C ALA A 206 -7.54 -14.08 -9.25
N ASP A 207 -6.97 -13.30 -10.16
CA ASP A 207 -5.75 -12.52 -9.96
C ASP A 207 -5.99 -11.22 -9.16
N ASP A 208 -7.23 -10.69 -9.17
CA ASP A 208 -7.63 -9.47 -8.45
C ASP A 208 -9.12 -9.51 -8.15
N GLN A 209 -9.48 -9.96 -6.95
CA GLN A 209 -10.87 -10.16 -6.56
C GLN A 209 -11.68 -8.87 -6.41
N ASN A 210 -11.03 -7.70 -6.43
CA ASN A 210 -11.77 -6.43 -6.49
C ASN A 210 -12.43 -6.24 -7.86
N VAL A 211 -11.93 -6.90 -8.90
CA VAL A 211 -12.52 -6.92 -10.24
C VAL A 211 -13.61 -7.97 -10.29
N ASN A 212 -14.85 -7.51 -10.34
CA ASN A 212 -16.01 -8.39 -10.40
C ASN A 212 -17.12 -7.83 -11.28
N ALA A 213 -18.06 -8.71 -11.65
CA ALA A 213 -19.33 -8.33 -12.25
C ALA A 213 -20.44 -9.15 -11.64
N THR A 214 -21.60 -8.52 -11.43
CA THR A 214 -22.79 -9.16 -10.86
C THR A 214 -23.98 -8.95 -11.77
N ILE A 215 -24.72 -10.02 -12.06
CA ILE A 215 -25.88 -10.01 -12.94
C ILE A 215 -26.99 -10.93 -12.39
N LEU A 216 -28.24 -10.57 -12.61
CA LEU A 216 -29.38 -11.44 -12.32
C LEU A 216 -29.70 -12.32 -13.53
N THR A 217 -30.01 -13.58 -13.25
CA THR A 217 -30.49 -14.51 -14.27
C THR A 217 -31.89 -14.15 -14.79
N ASP A 218 -32.12 -14.38 -16.08
CA ASP A 218 -33.41 -14.23 -16.75
C ASP A 218 -34.42 -15.34 -16.37
N PRO A 219 -35.67 -15.33 -16.90
CA PRO A 219 -36.65 -16.40 -16.64
C PRO A 219 -36.23 -17.81 -17.07
N ASN A 220 -35.21 -17.95 -17.93
CA ASN A 220 -34.63 -19.22 -18.35
C ASN A 220 -33.38 -19.59 -17.54
N GLY A 221 -33.06 -18.84 -16.48
CA GLY A 221 -31.90 -19.05 -15.64
C GLY A 221 -30.59 -18.62 -16.31
N LEU A 222 -30.63 -17.77 -17.34
CA LEU A 222 -29.43 -17.37 -18.08
C LEU A 222 -28.89 -16.02 -17.61
N ALA A 223 -27.58 -15.94 -17.46
CA ALA A 223 -26.79 -14.75 -17.17
C ALA A 223 -25.67 -14.62 -18.21
N LYS A 224 -25.47 -13.42 -18.75
CA LYS A 224 -24.42 -13.13 -19.74
C LYS A 224 -23.42 -12.14 -19.14
N LEU A 225 -22.17 -12.57 -18.98
CA LEU A 225 -21.08 -11.76 -18.44
C LEU A 225 -20.11 -11.43 -19.59
N GLU A 226 -19.81 -10.16 -19.79
CA GLU A 226 -19.03 -9.68 -20.95
C GLU A 226 -17.68 -9.11 -20.51
N ASN A 227 -16.76 -8.99 -21.48
CA ASN A 227 -15.41 -8.42 -21.32
C ASN A 227 -14.53 -9.19 -20.33
N ILE A 228 -14.77 -10.48 -20.18
CA ILE A 228 -14.01 -11.31 -19.25
C ILE A 228 -12.65 -11.63 -19.88
N PRO A 229 -11.51 -11.38 -19.20
CA PRO A 229 -10.21 -11.75 -19.73
C PRO A 229 -10.07 -13.27 -19.79
N ALA A 230 -9.25 -13.79 -20.72
CA ALA A 230 -8.87 -15.21 -20.76
C ALA A 230 -7.94 -15.60 -19.59
N ARG A 231 -8.47 -15.51 -18.37
CA ARG A 231 -7.81 -15.77 -17.08
C ARG A 231 -8.76 -16.56 -16.20
N THR A 232 -8.25 -17.13 -15.11
CA THR A 232 -9.10 -17.80 -14.12
C THR A 232 -10.05 -16.82 -13.47
N VAL A 233 -11.31 -17.23 -13.36
CA VAL A 233 -12.38 -16.48 -12.71
C VAL A 233 -13.16 -17.37 -11.76
N PHE A 234 -13.73 -16.77 -10.72
CA PHE A 234 -14.58 -17.43 -9.73
C PHE A 234 -16.02 -17.02 -9.95
N LEU A 235 -16.85 -17.99 -10.32
CA LEU A 235 -18.28 -17.82 -10.47
C LEU A 235 -18.98 -18.27 -9.19
N THR A 236 -19.92 -17.45 -8.74
CA THR A 236 -20.86 -17.82 -7.69
C THR A 236 -22.28 -17.48 -8.12
N ALA A 237 -23.25 -18.27 -7.64
CA ALA A 237 -24.65 -17.96 -7.80
C ALA A 237 -25.37 -18.08 -6.45
N LYS A 238 -26.29 -17.16 -6.16
CA LYS A 238 -27.15 -17.17 -4.97
C LYS A 238 -28.58 -16.81 -5.35
N ASP A 239 -29.55 -17.40 -4.66
CA ASP A 239 -30.95 -16.98 -4.76
C ASP A 239 -31.51 -16.50 -3.42
N ASN A 240 -32.78 -16.06 -3.43
CA ASN A 240 -33.46 -15.56 -2.22
C ASN A 240 -33.76 -16.65 -1.18
N ASN A 241 -33.56 -17.93 -1.51
CA ASN A 241 -33.75 -19.05 -0.59
C ASN A 241 -32.44 -19.50 0.06
N ASN A 242 -31.38 -18.67 -0.05
CA ASN A 242 -30.05 -18.97 0.44
C ASN A 242 -29.44 -20.24 -0.18
N ARG A 243 -29.87 -20.61 -1.39
CA ARG A 243 -29.19 -21.64 -2.18
C ARG A 243 -27.95 -21.05 -2.81
N PHE A 244 -26.89 -21.85 -2.92
CA PHE A 244 -25.57 -21.40 -3.36
C PHE A 244 -24.96 -22.36 -4.36
N ALA A 245 -24.19 -21.82 -5.30
CA ALA A 245 -23.29 -22.57 -6.17
C ALA A 245 -21.99 -21.79 -6.34
N SER A 246 -20.89 -22.51 -6.58
CA SER A 246 -19.60 -21.93 -6.94
C SER A 246 -18.84 -22.81 -7.93
N LEU A 247 -18.06 -22.18 -8.79
CA LEU A 247 -17.18 -22.83 -9.76
C LEU A 247 -15.99 -21.92 -10.08
N ALA A 248 -14.80 -22.49 -10.20
CA ALA A 248 -13.66 -21.84 -10.84
C ALA A 248 -13.46 -22.36 -12.27
N THR A 249 -13.11 -21.46 -13.18
CA THR A 249 -12.98 -21.74 -14.62
C THR A 249 -12.18 -20.63 -15.31
N THR A 250 -11.97 -20.69 -16.62
CA THR A 250 -11.34 -19.61 -17.39
C THR A 250 -12.40 -18.71 -18.05
N GLY A 251 -12.07 -17.43 -18.23
CA GLY A 251 -12.96 -16.44 -18.83
C GLY A 251 -13.36 -16.70 -20.29
N ASP A 252 -12.64 -17.60 -20.98
CA ASP A 252 -12.86 -17.99 -22.37
C ASP A 252 -13.56 -19.36 -22.52
N THR A 253 -14.00 -19.99 -21.42
CA THR A 253 -14.70 -21.29 -21.43
C THR A 253 -16.06 -21.23 -22.18
N GLY A 254 -16.70 -20.07 -22.27
CA GLY A 254 -17.97 -19.88 -22.98
C GLY A 254 -19.20 -20.24 -22.13
N ASP A 255 -19.80 -21.41 -22.37
CA ASP A 255 -21.06 -21.82 -21.74
C ASP A 255 -20.83 -22.64 -20.45
N ILE A 256 -21.46 -22.22 -19.35
CA ILE A 256 -21.28 -22.81 -18.02
C ILE A 256 -22.64 -23.08 -17.38
N THR A 257 -22.75 -24.14 -16.58
CA THR A 257 -23.93 -24.40 -15.73
C THR A 257 -23.56 -24.39 -14.25
N LEU A 258 -24.28 -23.60 -13.45
CA LEU A 258 -24.20 -23.59 -11.99
C LEU A 258 -25.47 -24.22 -11.40
N SER A 259 -25.31 -25.22 -10.54
CA SER A 259 -26.43 -25.87 -9.84
C SER A 259 -26.51 -25.37 -8.39
N LEU A 260 -27.53 -24.57 -8.09
CA LEU A 260 -27.78 -24.06 -6.75
C LEU A 260 -28.17 -25.19 -5.79
N GLN A 261 -27.50 -25.22 -4.64
CA GLN A 261 -27.76 -26.17 -3.56
C GLN A 261 -28.23 -25.42 -2.30
N GLY A 262 -29.34 -25.88 -1.72
CA GLY A 262 -29.78 -25.47 -0.39
C GLY A 262 -28.86 -25.95 0.74
N PHE A 263 -29.45 -26.09 1.92
CA PHE A 263 -28.80 -26.74 3.07
C PHE A 263 -29.01 -28.25 2.93
N ASP A 264 -27.96 -29.03 3.17
CA ASP A 264 -28.10 -30.48 3.21
C ASP A 264 -28.92 -30.91 4.44
N THR A 265 -29.22 -32.21 4.52
CA THR A 265 -29.88 -32.76 5.70
C THR A 265 -28.98 -32.58 6.92
N LEU A 266 -29.55 -32.05 8.01
CA LEU A 266 -28.85 -31.85 9.27
C LEU A 266 -28.14 -33.13 9.74
N SER A 267 -26.82 -33.05 9.91
CA SER A 267 -26.04 -34.15 10.48
C SER A 267 -26.32 -34.28 11.97
N THR A 268 -26.56 -35.51 12.43
CA THR A 268 -26.68 -35.83 13.86
C THR A 268 -25.35 -36.22 14.50
N ILE A 269 -24.26 -36.23 13.74
CA ILE A 269 -22.93 -36.66 14.19
C ILE A 269 -22.08 -35.42 14.43
N ASP A 270 -21.71 -35.15 15.68
CA ASP A 270 -20.68 -34.14 15.99
C ASP A 270 -19.30 -34.72 15.63
N ASN A 271 -18.69 -34.16 14.59
CA ASN A 271 -17.42 -34.59 14.00
C ASN A 271 -16.80 -33.38 13.28
N ASN A 272 -16.76 -32.27 14.00
CA ASN A 272 -16.14 -31.02 13.57
C ASN A 272 -14.60 -31.06 13.73
N ASP A 273 -14.06 -32.11 14.35
CA ASP A 273 -12.63 -32.37 14.61
C ASP A 273 -12.09 -33.61 13.87
N PHE A 274 -12.90 -34.18 12.96
CA PHE A 274 -12.60 -35.37 12.15
C PHE A 274 -12.15 -36.63 12.91
N SER A 275 -12.32 -36.67 14.23
CA SER A 275 -11.99 -37.82 15.07
C SER A 275 -12.81 -39.09 14.72
N LEU A 276 -13.95 -38.91 14.04
CA LEU A 276 -14.82 -39.96 13.51
C LEU A 276 -14.69 -40.15 11.99
N GLY A 277 -13.56 -39.73 11.41
CA GLY A 277 -13.28 -39.77 9.98
C GLY A 277 -14.19 -38.83 9.18
N THR A 278 -14.81 -39.32 8.11
CA THR A 278 -15.75 -38.54 7.27
C THR A 278 -17.21 -38.63 7.74
N SER A 279 -17.48 -39.23 8.90
CA SER A 279 -18.85 -39.41 9.41
C SER A 279 -19.55 -38.06 9.60
N GLY A 280 -20.77 -37.92 9.05
CA GLY A 280 -21.55 -36.69 9.12
C GLY A 280 -21.18 -35.62 8.07
N TRP A 281 -20.19 -35.88 7.22
CA TRP A 281 -19.85 -35.05 6.05
C TRP A 281 -20.41 -35.68 4.78
N ASN A 282 -20.89 -34.84 3.86
CA ASN A 282 -21.26 -35.25 2.51
C ASN A 282 -20.03 -35.12 1.60
N ILE A 283 -19.41 -36.26 1.28
CA ILE A 283 -18.20 -36.31 0.45
C ILE A 283 -18.48 -36.66 -1.02
N GLY A 284 -19.71 -37.07 -1.36
CA GLY A 284 -20.05 -37.53 -2.70
C GLY A 284 -19.03 -38.54 -3.28
N THR A 285 -18.42 -38.17 -4.41
CA THR A 285 -17.33 -38.90 -5.07
C THR A 285 -15.96 -38.22 -4.89
N ALA A 286 -15.88 -37.16 -4.08
CA ALA A 286 -14.66 -36.38 -3.92
C ALA A 286 -13.55 -37.22 -3.27
N PRO A 287 -12.29 -37.10 -3.72
CA PRO A 287 -11.17 -37.86 -3.18
C PRO A 287 -10.72 -37.29 -1.82
N VAL A 288 -11.36 -37.78 -0.75
CA VAL A 288 -11.09 -37.38 0.62
C VAL A 288 -10.19 -38.37 1.34
N GLN A 289 -9.25 -37.86 2.14
CA GLN A 289 -8.44 -38.65 3.06
C GLN A 289 -8.48 -38.04 4.46
N ILE A 290 -8.40 -38.89 5.47
CA ILE A 290 -8.23 -38.46 6.86
C ILE A 290 -6.77 -38.67 7.21
N ILE A 291 -6.09 -37.58 7.57
CA ILE A 291 -4.65 -37.57 7.83
C ILE A 291 -4.38 -37.12 9.27
N GLN A 292 -3.22 -37.44 9.81
CA GLN A 292 -2.82 -36.95 11.12
C GLN A 292 -2.56 -35.44 11.03
N HIS A 293 -3.06 -34.67 11.99
CA HIS A 293 -2.76 -33.24 12.09
C HIS A 293 -1.26 -32.97 12.23
N VAL A 294 -0.75 -31.92 11.56
CA VAL A 294 0.66 -31.49 11.63
C VAL A 294 0.75 -29.95 11.73
N GLU A 295 0.98 -29.45 12.96
CA GLU A 295 1.40 -28.06 13.25
C GLU A 295 2.90 -27.88 12.96
N GLY A 296 3.28 -27.49 11.75
CA GLY A 296 4.65 -27.08 11.43
C GLY A 296 5.73 -28.18 11.45
N LEU A 297 6.96 -27.82 11.07
CA LEU A 297 8.10 -28.74 10.89
C LEU A 297 8.80 -29.15 12.20
N VAL A 298 8.09 -29.26 13.33
CA VAL A 298 8.71 -29.69 14.60
C VAL A 298 8.31 -31.13 14.93
N PRO A 299 9.05 -32.14 14.41
CA PRO A 299 8.77 -33.53 14.71
C PRO A 299 9.27 -33.82 16.13
N ASN A 300 8.50 -33.53 17.20
CA ASN A 300 8.72 -34.22 18.50
C ASN A 300 7.76 -33.92 19.68
N PHE A 301 6.48 -33.65 19.46
CA PHE A 301 5.53 -33.77 20.58
C PHE A 301 4.33 -34.63 20.19
N GLN A 302 4.40 -35.91 20.58
CA GLN A 302 3.21 -36.73 20.76
C GLN A 302 2.40 -36.12 21.90
N THR A 303 1.35 -35.37 21.59
CA THR A 303 0.30 -35.06 22.55
C THR A 303 -0.97 -35.84 22.22
N SER A 304 -1.53 -36.37 23.30
CA SER A 304 -2.77 -37.13 23.46
C SER A 304 -3.97 -36.70 22.62
N ALA A 305 -4.73 -37.70 22.17
CA ALA A 305 -5.91 -37.68 21.30
C ALA A 305 -5.59 -37.54 19.79
N THR A 306 -6.32 -38.31 18.98
CA THR A 306 -6.22 -38.40 17.52
C THR A 306 -6.69 -37.08 16.91
N ASP A 307 -5.82 -36.09 16.89
CA ASP A 307 -6.03 -34.85 16.14
C ASP A 307 -5.91 -35.17 14.65
N MET A 308 -7.01 -35.12 13.92
CA MET A 308 -7.10 -35.58 12.53
C MET A 308 -7.55 -34.44 11.64
N ASP A 309 -6.93 -34.31 10.47
CA ASP A 309 -7.37 -33.38 9.43
C ASP A 309 -8.14 -34.12 8.34
N LEU A 310 -9.03 -33.39 7.67
CA LEU A 310 -9.65 -33.81 6.42
C LEU A 310 -8.91 -33.17 5.24
N MET A 311 -8.36 -34.00 4.37
CA MET A 311 -7.71 -33.58 3.12
C MET A 311 -8.61 -33.86 1.92
N LEU A 312 -9.05 -32.81 1.24
CA LEU A 312 -9.78 -32.85 -0.02
C LEU A 312 -8.79 -32.63 -1.17
N ASN A 313 -8.64 -33.62 -2.05
CA ASN A 313 -7.75 -33.53 -3.22
C ASN A 313 -8.52 -33.16 -4.49
N THR A 314 -7.81 -32.70 -5.50
CA THR A 314 -8.27 -32.72 -6.89
C THR A 314 -8.22 -34.14 -7.47
N SER A 315 -8.81 -34.33 -8.64
CA SER A 315 -8.75 -35.60 -9.39
C SER A 315 -8.74 -35.30 -10.89
N GLY A 316 -7.66 -34.67 -11.35
CA GLY A 316 -7.57 -34.05 -12.68
C GLY A 316 -8.19 -32.65 -12.72
N GLU A 317 -8.48 -32.16 -13.92
CA GLU A 317 -9.08 -30.83 -14.13
C GLU A 317 -10.51 -30.77 -13.57
N GLY A 318 -10.85 -29.63 -12.95
CA GLY A 318 -12.19 -29.34 -12.44
C GLY A 318 -12.34 -29.47 -10.93
N GLN A 319 -13.51 -29.03 -10.45
CA GLN A 319 -13.78 -28.86 -9.03
C GLN A 319 -14.17 -30.16 -8.33
N GLN A 320 -13.60 -30.39 -7.14
CA GLN A 320 -14.04 -31.35 -6.14
C GLN A 320 -14.64 -30.59 -4.95
N SER A 321 -15.67 -31.13 -4.31
CA SER A 321 -16.33 -30.46 -3.18
C SER A 321 -16.86 -31.43 -2.13
N ILE A 322 -16.90 -30.96 -0.90
CA ILE A 322 -17.52 -31.63 0.25
C ILE A 322 -18.37 -30.63 1.03
N SER A 323 -19.29 -31.13 1.83
CA SER A 323 -20.13 -30.27 2.64
C SER A 323 -20.56 -30.88 3.97
N ARG A 324 -21.05 -30.03 4.87
CA ARG A 324 -21.63 -30.42 6.16
C ARG A 324 -22.69 -29.43 6.62
N THR A 325 -23.84 -29.94 7.06
CA THR A 325 -24.88 -29.16 7.74
C THR A 325 -24.99 -29.56 9.22
N PHE A 326 -24.96 -28.60 10.13
CA PHE A 326 -25.10 -28.85 11.57
C PHE A 326 -25.77 -27.67 12.30
N LYS A 327 -26.12 -27.87 13.58
CA LYS A 327 -26.59 -26.81 14.48
C LYS A 327 -25.48 -26.48 15.48
N PRO A 328 -25.08 -25.21 15.62
CA PRO A 328 -24.15 -24.81 16.65
C PRO A 328 -24.68 -25.10 18.06
N LYS A 329 -23.77 -25.32 19.00
CA LYS A 329 -24.02 -25.42 20.44
C LYS A 329 -24.61 -24.11 20.96
N SER A 330 -25.26 -24.17 22.13
CA SER A 330 -25.82 -22.95 22.75
C SER A 330 -24.72 -21.92 23.02
N ASN A 331 -25.05 -20.66 22.78
CA ASN A 331 -24.21 -19.48 23.05
C ASN A 331 -22.99 -19.35 22.12
N VAL A 332 -22.90 -20.15 21.06
CA VAL A 332 -21.92 -19.93 19.99
C VAL A 332 -22.27 -18.62 19.28
N LYS A 333 -21.26 -17.77 19.11
CA LYS A 333 -21.35 -16.48 18.42
C LYS A 333 -20.70 -16.53 17.05
N ASN A 334 -19.78 -17.48 16.84
CA ASN A 334 -19.00 -17.60 15.63
C ASN A 334 -18.74 -19.07 15.29
N VAL A 335 -18.87 -19.42 14.01
CA VAL A 335 -18.37 -20.68 13.46
C VAL A 335 -17.17 -20.38 12.58
N THR A 336 -16.04 -21.01 12.86
CA THR A 336 -14.78 -20.81 12.15
C THR A 336 -14.34 -22.10 11.47
N VAL A 337 -14.01 -22.05 10.18
CA VAL A 337 -13.33 -23.16 9.50
C VAL A 337 -11.84 -22.86 9.48
N ARG A 338 -11.01 -23.75 10.04
CA ARG A 338 -9.55 -23.67 9.97
C ARG A 338 -9.04 -24.58 8.87
N TYR A 339 -8.29 -24.03 7.93
CA TYR A 339 -7.88 -24.75 6.72
C TYR A 339 -6.56 -24.22 6.15
N ARG A 340 -5.97 -24.94 5.20
CA ARG A 340 -4.89 -24.44 4.34
C ARG A 340 -5.05 -24.97 2.93
N PHE A 341 -4.51 -24.23 1.97
CA PHE A 341 -4.46 -24.62 0.57
C PHE A 341 -3.06 -25.10 0.22
N ILE A 342 -2.95 -26.17 -0.56
CA ILE A 342 -1.68 -26.73 -0.99
C ILE A 342 -1.78 -27.05 -2.47
N THR A 343 -0.82 -26.58 -3.27
CA THR A 343 -0.73 -26.87 -4.70
C THR A 343 0.69 -27.31 -5.07
N SER A 344 0.79 -28.29 -5.96
CA SER A 344 2.07 -28.72 -6.51
C SER A 344 2.59 -27.79 -7.63
N GLU A 345 1.79 -26.84 -8.10
CA GLU A 345 2.14 -25.88 -9.15
C GLU A 345 3.19 -24.86 -8.72
N VAL A 346 3.15 -24.41 -7.45
CA VAL A 346 4.13 -23.45 -6.91
C VAL A 346 5.55 -24.05 -6.93
N PRO A 347 5.80 -25.23 -6.32
CA PRO A 347 7.10 -25.91 -6.46
C PRO A 347 7.41 -26.30 -7.91
N GLY A 348 6.40 -26.49 -8.74
CA GLY A 348 6.52 -26.76 -10.17
C GLY A 348 6.99 -25.55 -11.00
N GLY A 349 6.92 -24.34 -10.45
CA GLY A 349 7.32 -23.10 -11.13
C GLY A 349 6.25 -22.46 -12.01
N TYR A 350 4.96 -22.76 -11.76
CA TYR A 350 3.84 -22.26 -12.56
C TYR A 350 3.14 -21.02 -11.98
N PHE A 351 3.64 -20.48 -10.86
CA PHE A 351 3.14 -19.22 -10.33
C PHE A 351 3.25 -18.08 -11.36
N GLY A 352 2.16 -17.35 -11.56
CA GLY A 352 2.02 -16.25 -12.52
C GLY A 352 1.62 -16.67 -13.94
N THR A 353 1.44 -17.96 -14.19
CA THR A 353 0.97 -18.48 -15.49
C THR A 353 -0.57 -18.47 -15.60
N GLU A 354 -1.12 -19.02 -16.67
CA GLU A 354 -2.55 -19.31 -16.82
C GLU A 354 -3.02 -20.49 -15.95
N PHE A 355 -2.12 -21.38 -15.55
CA PHE A 355 -2.41 -22.47 -14.62
C PHE A 355 -2.52 -21.88 -13.21
N ASN A 356 -3.69 -22.03 -12.63
CA ASN A 356 -4.07 -21.24 -11.48
C ASN A 356 -5.09 -21.98 -10.63
N ASP A 357 -4.57 -22.96 -9.89
CA ASP A 357 -5.35 -23.77 -8.97
C ASP A 357 -6.13 -22.93 -7.96
N TYR A 358 -7.23 -23.49 -7.49
CA TYR A 358 -8.28 -22.78 -6.77
C TYR A 358 -8.76 -23.53 -5.54
N PHE A 359 -9.18 -22.77 -4.52
CA PHE A 359 -9.99 -23.30 -3.42
C PHE A 359 -11.17 -22.39 -3.10
N ASN A 360 -12.17 -22.98 -2.44
CA ASN A 360 -13.32 -22.29 -1.88
C ASN A 360 -13.66 -22.80 -0.49
N ILE A 361 -13.91 -21.88 0.45
CA ILE A 361 -14.52 -22.11 1.75
C ILE A 361 -15.75 -21.22 1.84
N SER A 362 -16.94 -21.82 1.92
CA SER A 362 -18.17 -21.09 2.20
C SER A 362 -18.80 -21.58 3.49
N ILE A 363 -19.22 -20.62 4.33
CA ILE A 363 -20.01 -20.89 5.52
C ILE A 363 -21.30 -20.09 5.40
N ARG A 364 -22.45 -20.75 5.51
CA ARG A 364 -23.78 -20.13 5.37
C ARG A 364 -24.62 -20.37 6.62
N SER A 365 -25.34 -19.34 7.03
CA SER A 365 -26.33 -19.34 8.10
C SER A 365 -27.73 -19.39 7.52
N GLN A 366 -28.57 -20.31 7.99
CA GLN A 366 -29.94 -20.43 7.51
C GLN A 366 -30.85 -19.33 8.08
N LEU A 367 -30.77 -19.06 9.38
CA LEU A 367 -31.67 -18.14 10.08
C LEU A 367 -31.26 -16.68 9.89
N ALA A 368 -29.97 -16.36 10.08
CA ALA A 368 -29.47 -15.01 9.88
C ALA A 368 -29.41 -14.63 8.39
N GLY A 369 -29.40 -15.63 7.50
CA GLY A 369 -29.26 -15.43 6.05
C GLY A 369 -27.90 -14.87 5.65
N THR A 370 -26.93 -14.88 6.58
CA THR A 370 -25.57 -14.43 6.35
C THR A 370 -24.75 -15.55 5.71
N SER A 371 -23.71 -15.16 4.97
CA SER A 371 -22.75 -16.11 4.42
C SER A 371 -21.40 -15.43 4.31
N ILE A 372 -20.34 -16.16 4.64
CA ILE A 372 -18.99 -15.78 4.29
C ILE A 372 -18.51 -16.70 3.17
N LEU A 373 -17.75 -16.13 2.26
CA LEU A 373 -17.12 -16.83 1.15
C LEU A 373 -15.66 -16.41 1.16
N GLU A 374 -14.78 -17.38 1.32
CA GLU A 374 -13.37 -17.20 1.10
C GLU A 374 -12.94 -18.11 -0.04
N SER A 375 -12.60 -17.50 -1.16
CA SER A 375 -12.17 -18.21 -2.35
C SER A 375 -10.95 -17.49 -2.89
N ASN A 376 -9.91 -18.20 -3.28
CA ASN A 376 -8.76 -17.58 -3.93
C ASN A 376 -8.07 -18.60 -4.85
N SER A 377 -7.14 -18.10 -5.64
CA SER A 377 -6.30 -18.91 -6.51
C SER A 377 -4.84 -18.84 -6.07
N MET A 378 -4.01 -19.73 -6.62
CA MET A 378 -2.57 -19.68 -6.44
C MET A 378 -2.02 -18.28 -6.77
N ASN A 379 -2.35 -17.73 -7.94
CA ASN A 379 -1.85 -16.42 -8.38
C ASN A 379 -2.42 -15.28 -7.54
N GLY A 380 -3.71 -15.34 -7.20
CA GLY A 380 -4.39 -14.32 -6.40
C GLY A 380 -3.92 -14.25 -4.94
N LEU A 381 -3.38 -15.35 -4.40
CA LEU A 381 -2.72 -15.35 -3.10
C LEU A 381 -1.32 -14.72 -3.15
N GLY A 382 -0.64 -14.81 -4.29
CA GLY A 382 0.74 -14.37 -4.46
C GLY A 382 1.77 -15.42 -4.00
N LEU A 383 2.95 -15.42 -4.61
CA LEU A 383 4.00 -16.43 -4.35
C LEU A 383 4.43 -16.46 -2.88
N GLY A 384 4.45 -15.29 -2.22
CA GLY A 384 4.82 -15.17 -0.82
C GLY A 384 3.82 -15.78 0.18
N ALA A 385 2.65 -16.23 -0.28
CA ALA A 385 1.69 -16.93 0.56
C ALA A 385 2.01 -18.42 0.73
N PHE A 386 2.96 -18.96 -0.05
CA PHE A 386 3.30 -20.38 -0.09
C PHE A 386 4.69 -20.66 0.46
N ASP A 387 4.81 -21.76 1.19
CA ASP A 387 6.11 -22.31 1.56
C ASP A 387 6.76 -23.08 0.40
N SER A 388 7.95 -23.65 0.63
CA SER A 388 8.67 -24.42 -0.39
C SER A 388 7.96 -25.70 -0.84
N SER A 389 6.95 -26.16 -0.10
CA SER A 389 6.12 -27.31 -0.46
C SER A 389 4.85 -26.93 -1.23
N GLY A 390 4.61 -25.62 -1.44
CA GLY A 390 3.40 -25.12 -2.08
C GLY A 390 2.20 -25.08 -1.14
N ALA A 391 2.41 -25.11 0.18
CA ALA A 391 1.36 -24.98 1.17
C ALA A 391 1.25 -23.53 1.66
N THR A 392 0.02 -23.05 1.85
CA THR A 392 -0.21 -21.83 2.62
C THR A 392 -0.03 -22.09 4.12
N GLU A 393 0.12 -21.03 4.90
CA GLU A 393 -0.13 -21.12 6.34
C GLU A 393 -1.58 -21.54 6.62
N TRP A 394 -1.84 -21.96 7.86
CA TRP A 394 -3.20 -22.18 8.34
C TRP A 394 -3.97 -20.86 8.38
N ARG A 395 -5.18 -20.89 7.84
CA ARG A 395 -6.11 -19.76 7.70
C ARG A 395 -7.40 -20.08 8.45
N GLU A 396 -8.12 -19.05 8.84
CA GLU A 396 -9.41 -19.17 9.54
C GLU A 396 -10.46 -18.33 8.79
N THR A 397 -11.60 -18.95 8.45
CA THR A 397 -12.77 -18.23 7.91
C THR A 397 -13.88 -18.19 8.98
N PRO A 398 -14.11 -17.05 9.64
CA PRO A 398 -15.15 -16.92 10.65
C PRO A 398 -16.51 -16.46 10.06
N LEU A 399 -17.61 -17.01 10.60
CA LEU A 399 -18.98 -16.58 10.36
C LEU A 399 -19.68 -16.30 11.69
N SER A 400 -20.21 -15.09 11.87
CA SER A 400 -21.11 -14.80 13.00
C SER A 400 -22.43 -15.55 12.87
N VAL A 401 -22.88 -16.18 13.96
CA VAL A 401 -24.09 -17.02 13.98
C VAL A 401 -25.08 -16.57 15.05
N ASP A 402 -26.36 -16.75 14.76
CA ASP A 402 -27.44 -16.52 15.71
C ASP A 402 -27.74 -17.77 16.55
N LYS A 403 -28.49 -17.57 17.63
CA LYS A 403 -29.01 -18.68 18.43
C LYS A 403 -29.96 -19.54 17.60
N ASP A 404 -29.83 -20.86 17.72
CA ASP A 404 -30.67 -21.89 17.07
C ASP A 404 -30.50 -21.99 15.54
N ASP A 405 -29.45 -21.36 15.00
CA ASP A 405 -29.15 -21.34 13.59
C ASP A 405 -28.77 -22.73 13.03
N THR A 406 -28.93 -22.91 11.72
CA THR A 406 -28.43 -24.08 11.00
C THR A 406 -27.33 -23.61 10.06
N ILE A 407 -26.16 -24.23 10.18
CA ILE A 407 -24.94 -23.84 9.47
C ILE A 407 -24.63 -24.87 8.41
N GLN A 408 -24.30 -24.38 7.21
CA GLN A 408 -23.71 -25.15 6.13
C GLN A 408 -22.25 -24.73 5.97
N VAL A 409 -21.35 -25.70 5.90
CA VAL A 409 -19.96 -25.52 5.46
C VAL A 409 -19.82 -26.23 4.12
N ASP A 410 -19.39 -25.49 3.09
CA ASP A 410 -19.09 -26.01 1.75
C ASP A 410 -17.60 -25.75 1.46
N ILE A 411 -16.86 -26.79 1.06
CA ILE A 411 -15.42 -26.72 0.81
C ILE A 411 -15.15 -27.28 -0.57
N ALA A 412 -14.37 -26.57 -1.38
CA ALA A 412 -14.02 -27.01 -2.73
C ALA A 412 -12.56 -26.72 -3.07
N VAL A 413 -12.04 -27.51 -4.01
CA VAL A 413 -10.70 -27.34 -4.62
C VAL A 413 -10.80 -27.70 -6.10
N ALA A 414 -10.06 -27.00 -6.95
CA ALA A 414 -10.06 -27.27 -8.39
C ALA A 414 -8.67 -27.00 -9.00
N ASN A 415 -8.28 -27.85 -9.93
CA ASN A 415 -7.27 -27.48 -10.92
C ASN A 415 -7.97 -26.76 -12.07
N VAL A 416 -7.42 -25.64 -12.52
CA VAL A 416 -8.00 -24.80 -13.58
C VAL A 416 -7.06 -24.76 -14.78
N ALA A 417 -7.62 -24.94 -15.98
CA ALA A 417 -6.93 -25.00 -17.26
C ALA A 417 -6.11 -26.28 -17.52
N ASP A 418 -5.68 -27.01 -16.48
CA ASP A 418 -5.12 -28.35 -16.61
C ASP A 418 -5.44 -29.28 -15.42
N GLY A 419 -4.90 -30.50 -15.45
CA GLY A 419 -4.97 -31.48 -14.37
C GLY A 419 -3.67 -32.26 -14.17
N LEU A 420 -2.53 -31.65 -14.47
CA LEU A 420 -1.20 -32.24 -14.40
C LEU A 420 -0.62 -32.22 -12.98
N TYR A 421 -0.85 -31.14 -12.24
CA TYR A 421 -0.43 -30.98 -10.85
C TYR A 421 -1.63 -31.11 -9.92
N ASP A 422 -1.45 -31.76 -8.78
CA ASP A 422 -2.52 -31.89 -7.80
C ASP A 422 -2.57 -30.70 -6.85
N SER A 423 -3.79 -30.31 -6.51
CA SER A 423 -4.13 -29.36 -5.46
C SER A 423 -4.99 -29.99 -4.38
N GLN A 424 -4.93 -29.42 -3.20
CA GLN A 424 -5.68 -29.92 -2.05
C GLN A 424 -6.03 -28.79 -1.07
N VAL A 425 -7.17 -28.98 -0.40
CA VAL A 425 -7.53 -28.22 0.78
C VAL A 425 -7.47 -29.17 1.98
N VAL A 426 -6.69 -28.78 2.98
CA VAL A 426 -6.63 -29.50 4.26
C VAL A 426 -7.42 -28.69 5.27
N VAL A 427 -8.41 -29.33 5.90
CA VAL A 427 -9.27 -28.75 6.92
C VAL A 427 -8.87 -29.39 8.24
N ASP A 428 -8.48 -28.55 9.19
CA ASP A 428 -8.12 -28.97 10.54
C ASP A 428 -9.41 -29.18 11.36
N LEU A 429 -10.24 -28.15 11.47
CA LEU A 429 -11.47 -28.23 12.25
C LEU A 429 -12.51 -27.19 11.86
N VAL A 430 -13.76 -27.43 12.28
CA VAL A 430 -14.87 -26.48 12.28
C VAL A 430 -15.16 -26.05 13.72
N GLN A 431 -14.57 -24.94 14.14
CA GLN A 431 -14.68 -24.47 15.52
C GLN A 431 -15.98 -23.72 15.78
N GLU A 432 -16.55 -23.96 16.94
CA GLU A 432 -17.67 -23.20 17.48
C GLU A 432 -17.13 -22.30 18.60
N LYS A 433 -17.12 -20.99 18.36
CA LYS A 433 -16.50 -19.96 19.19
C LYS A 433 -17.56 -19.06 19.85
N LYS A 434 -17.35 -18.69 21.11
CA LYS A 434 -18.15 -17.69 21.84
C LYS A 434 -17.54 -16.29 21.76
N LEU A 435 -16.24 -16.19 21.50
CA LEU A 435 -15.49 -14.96 21.31
C LEU A 435 -15.49 -14.58 19.82
N SER A 436 -15.73 -13.30 19.53
CA SER A 436 -15.72 -12.79 18.15
C SER A 436 -15.33 -11.31 18.11
N ILE A 437 -14.66 -10.88 17.03
CA ILE A 437 -14.46 -9.46 16.74
C ILE A 437 -15.44 -9.07 15.62
N THR A 438 -16.52 -8.39 15.98
CA THR A 438 -17.64 -8.12 15.06
C THR A 438 -17.48 -6.83 14.27
N SER A 439 -16.62 -5.90 14.72
CA SER A 439 -16.32 -4.65 14.01
C SER A 439 -14.84 -4.26 14.18
N LEU A 440 -14.21 -3.78 13.11
CA LEU A 440 -12.83 -3.30 13.11
C LEU A 440 -12.64 -2.21 12.03
N ALA A 441 -12.07 -1.07 12.42
CA ALA A 441 -11.51 -0.10 11.50
C ALA A 441 -10.17 0.40 12.02
N LEU A 442 -9.11 0.33 11.20
CA LEU A 442 -7.80 0.90 11.49
C LEU A 442 -7.58 2.15 10.65
N ASN A 443 -7.14 3.20 11.31
CA ASN A 443 -6.96 4.54 10.78
C ASN A 443 -5.55 5.05 11.08
N ASP A 444 -5.12 6.02 10.30
CA ASP A 444 -3.93 6.81 10.56
C ASP A 444 -4.20 7.85 11.68
N ILE A 445 -3.16 8.58 12.11
CA ILE A 445 -3.20 9.61 13.17
C ILE A 445 -4.20 10.72 12.84
N ASP A 446 -4.44 10.98 11.55
CA ASP A 446 -5.42 11.94 11.06
C ASP A 446 -6.85 11.39 10.91
N ASN A 447 -7.07 10.15 11.37
CA ASN A 447 -8.32 9.38 11.32
C ASN A 447 -8.83 9.00 9.93
N ARG A 448 -8.01 9.09 8.87
CA ARG A 448 -8.33 8.47 7.58
C ARG A 448 -7.97 6.98 7.63
N LYS A 449 -8.63 6.16 6.79
CA LYS A 449 -8.34 4.71 6.70
C LYS A 449 -6.85 4.49 6.48
N LEU A 450 -6.24 3.61 7.27
CA LEU A 450 -4.83 3.29 7.18
C LEU A 450 -4.52 2.66 5.81
N LYS A 451 -3.56 3.26 5.08
CA LYS A 451 -3.11 2.78 3.76
C LYS A 451 -1.65 2.31 3.77
N TYR A 452 -0.84 2.91 4.62
CA TYR A 452 0.57 2.58 4.78
C TYR A 452 0.85 2.28 6.25
N LEU A 453 1.94 1.56 6.50
CA LEU A 453 2.49 1.38 7.83
C LEU A 453 3.97 1.75 7.83
N SER A 454 4.36 2.62 8.76
CA SER A 454 5.76 2.96 9.03
C SER A 454 6.44 1.84 9.81
N THR A 455 7.45 1.19 9.22
CA THR A 455 8.01 -0.07 9.74
C THR A 455 9.46 0.00 10.24
N ALA A 456 10.07 1.18 10.24
CA ALA A 456 11.47 1.33 10.65
C ALA A 456 11.61 1.91 12.07
N PRO A 457 12.69 1.60 12.81
CA PRO A 457 12.97 2.21 14.11
C PRO A 457 13.06 3.74 14.09
N HIS A 458 12.43 4.40 15.06
CA HIS A 458 12.39 5.86 15.14
C HIS A 458 12.31 6.36 16.60
N SER A 459 12.41 7.69 16.78
CA SER A 459 12.29 8.33 18.10
C SER A 459 10.96 9.04 18.32
N TYR A 460 10.18 9.27 17.26
CA TYR A 460 8.85 9.89 17.35
C TYR A 460 7.92 9.11 18.28
N PHE A 461 7.10 9.82 19.06
CA PHE A 461 6.15 9.20 20.00
C PHE A 461 6.78 8.15 20.95
N GLY A 462 8.02 8.36 21.38
CA GLY A 462 8.72 7.39 22.23
C GLY A 462 9.17 6.13 21.49
N GLY A 463 9.22 6.17 20.16
CA GLY A 463 9.58 5.05 19.29
C GLY A 463 8.41 4.14 18.92
N ASN A 464 7.17 4.62 19.07
CA ASN A 464 5.97 3.87 18.69
C ASN A 464 5.37 4.42 17.40
N THR A 465 5.17 3.56 16.41
CA THR A 465 4.28 3.86 15.28
C THR A 465 2.84 3.71 15.74
N ARG A 466 2.02 4.74 15.50
CA ARG A 466 0.66 4.86 16.05
C ARG A 466 -0.38 4.43 15.02
N VAL A 467 -1.38 3.68 15.48
CA VAL A 467 -2.54 3.27 14.68
C VAL A 467 -3.81 3.63 15.46
N HIS A 468 -4.65 4.47 14.86
CA HIS A 468 -5.95 4.81 15.41
C HIS A 468 -7.00 3.79 14.97
N GLY A 469 -8.18 3.78 15.59
CA GLY A 469 -9.24 2.90 15.13
C GLY A 469 -10.47 2.81 16.02
N THR A 470 -11.40 1.95 15.58
CA THR A 470 -12.59 1.51 16.32
C THR A 470 -12.65 -0.02 16.30
N ILE A 471 -13.25 -0.62 17.35
CA ILE A 471 -13.38 -2.07 17.48
C ILE A 471 -14.55 -2.46 18.39
N THR A 472 -15.20 -3.58 18.07
CA THR A 472 -16.18 -4.25 18.95
C THR A 472 -15.79 -5.72 19.07
N VAL A 473 -15.70 -6.22 20.31
CA VAL A 473 -15.42 -7.62 20.63
C VAL A 473 -16.58 -8.17 21.46
N GLU A 474 -17.13 -9.30 21.05
CA GLU A 474 -18.21 -10.02 21.73
C GLU A 474 -17.67 -11.29 22.38
N GLY A 475 -18.22 -11.67 23.54
CA GLY A 475 -17.80 -12.84 24.30
C GLY A 475 -18.89 -13.31 25.27
N ASP A 476 -18.66 -14.47 25.91
CA ASP A 476 -19.56 -14.98 26.95
C ASP A 476 -19.62 -13.98 28.13
N LYS A 477 -20.81 -13.72 28.66
CA LYS A 477 -21.03 -12.72 29.71
C LYS A 477 -20.19 -12.91 30.98
N ASP A 478 -19.82 -14.16 31.26
CA ASP A 478 -19.02 -14.54 32.43
C ASP A 478 -17.52 -14.63 32.10
N ASP A 479 -17.13 -14.31 30.87
CA ASP A 479 -15.74 -14.25 30.38
C ASP A 479 -15.23 -12.79 30.34
N GLU A 480 -13.93 -12.62 30.13
CA GLU A 480 -13.22 -11.34 30.11
C GLU A 480 -12.25 -11.29 28.94
N LEU A 481 -12.15 -10.13 28.27
CA LEU A 481 -11.14 -9.91 27.24
C LEU A 481 -9.77 -9.70 27.90
N GLN A 482 -8.88 -10.68 27.81
CA GLN A 482 -7.56 -10.63 28.46
C GLN A 482 -6.49 -9.94 27.61
N SER A 483 -6.55 -10.10 26.30
CA SER A 483 -5.60 -9.44 25.41
C SER A 483 -6.21 -9.13 24.06
N LEU A 484 -5.73 -8.04 23.48
CA LEU A 484 -6.00 -7.66 22.10
C LEU A 484 -4.69 -7.14 21.52
N VAL A 485 -4.26 -7.71 20.40
CA VAL A 485 -3.01 -7.33 19.71
C VAL A 485 -3.29 -7.12 18.24
N LEU A 486 -2.55 -6.21 17.62
CA LEU A 486 -2.50 -6.08 16.17
C LEU A 486 -1.28 -6.86 15.68
N GLU A 487 -1.53 -7.91 14.92
CA GLU A 487 -0.53 -8.70 14.23
C GLU A 487 -0.21 -8.06 12.88
N ILE A 488 1.09 -7.90 12.62
CA ILE A 488 1.62 -7.44 11.34
C ILE A 488 2.18 -8.65 10.63
N ILE A 489 1.60 -8.97 9.49
CA ILE A 489 1.88 -10.19 8.73
C ILE A 489 2.62 -9.84 7.44
N GLN A 490 3.75 -10.51 7.19
CA GLN A 490 4.55 -10.35 5.98
C GLN A 490 4.94 -11.73 5.43
N GLY A 491 4.54 -12.04 4.19
CA GLY A 491 4.77 -13.35 3.59
C GLY A 491 4.15 -14.48 4.41
N GLY A 492 2.88 -14.33 4.79
CA GLY A 492 2.14 -15.28 5.65
C GLY A 492 2.44 -15.15 7.14
N ASN A 493 3.68 -14.81 7.51
CA ASN A 493 4.14 -14.93 8.89
C ASN A 493 3.85 -13.67 9.72
N VAL A 494 3.46 -13.84 10.98
CA VAL A 494 3.43 -12.73 11.96
C VAL A 494 4.87 -12.29 12.27
N VAL A 495 5.30 -11.18 11.68
CA VAL A 495 6.66 -10.65 11.83
C VAL A 495 6.79 -9.64 12.97
N ALA A 496 5.68 -9.00 13.35
CA ALA A 496 5.64 -8.03 14.43
C ALA A 496 4.26 -7.97 15.07
N THR A 497 4.21 -7.46 16.31
CA THR A 497 2.94 -7.18 17.00
C THR A 497 2.93 -5.77 17.57
N ALA A 498 1.80 -5.09 17.44
CA ALA A 498 1.52 -3.83 18.10
C ALA A 498 0.60 -4.04 19.31
N ASN A 499 0.91 -3.33 20.39
CA ASN A 499 0.20 -3.44 21.66
C ASN A 499 -0.99 -2.49 21.69
N LEU A 500 -2.04 -2.83 22.43
CA LEU A 500 -3.07 -1.87 22.78
C LEU A 500 -2.47 -0.64 23.48
N ALA A 501 -2.88 0.55 23.04
CA ALA A 501 -2.54 1.79 23.70
C ALA A 501 -3.13 1.84 25.13
N THR A 502 -2.47 2.54 26.05
CA THR A 502 -2.84 2.55 27.49
C THR A 502 -4.30 2.91 27.75
N ASP A 503 -4.84 3.92 27.05
CA ASP A 503 -6.22 4.36 27.24
C ASP A 503 -7.23 3.36 26.66
N ALA A 504 -6.91 2.75 25.51
CA ALA A 504 -7.71 1.68 24.91
C ALA A 504 -7.71 0.40 25.76
N LYS A 505 -6.55 0.06 26.36
CA LYS A 505 -6.42 -1.07 27.29
C LYS A 505 -7.36 -0.96 28.48
N THR A 506 -7.49 0.24 29.04
CA THR A 506 -8.38 0.51 30.20
C THR A 506 -9.86 0.39 29.84
N GLN A 507 -10.22 0.59 28.56
CA GLN A 507 -11.60 0.51 28.06
C GLN A 507 -11.98 -0.90 27.60
N LEU A 508 -11.03 -1.68 27.07
CA LEU A 508 -11.34 -2.96 26.40
C LEU A 508 -11.03 -4.20 27.24
N LEU A 509 -10.02 -4.17 28.11
CA LEU A 509 -9.64 -5.36 28.88
C LEU A 509 -10.45 -5.45 30.18
N GLU A 510 -11.74 -5.74 30.03
CA GLU A 510 -12.72 -5.90 31.10
C GLU A 510 -13.68 -7.09 30.83
N PRO A 511 -14.43 -7.57 31.84
CA PRO A 511 -15.47 -8.57 31.64
C PRO A 511 -16.51 -8.13 30.60
N PHE A 512 -16.97 -9.05 29.75
CA PHE A 512 -17.97 -8.73 28.72
C PHE A 512 -19.34 -8.32 29.30
N GLY A 513 -19.68 -8.84 30.49
CA GLY A 513 -20.90 -8.47 31.21
C GLY A 513 -22.19 -8.88 30.50
N GLU A 514 -23.33 -8.38 30.98
CA GLU A 514 -24.66 -8.76 30.46
C GLU A 514 -24.90 -8.31 29.01
N ASP A 515 -24.14 -7.34 28.51
CA ASP A 515 -24.18 -6.90 27.11
C ASP A 515 -23.34 -7.81 26.18
N GLU A 516 -22.58 -8.76 26.74
CA GLU A 516 -21.76 -9.73 26.02
C GLU A 516 -20.72 -9.08 25.08
N LYS A 517 -20.29 -7.83 25.35
CA LYS A 517 -19.37 -7.09 24.49
C LYS A 517 -18.55 -6.01 25.19
N VAL A 518 -17.41 -5.66 24.59
CA VAL A 518 -16.58 -4.49 24.88
C VAL A 518 -16.26 -3.73 23.59
N GLU A 519 -16.24 -2.40 23.60
CA GLU A 519 -16.09 -1.62 22.36
C GLU A 519 -15.45 -0.23 22.49
N ILE A 520 -14.81 0.20 21.40
CA ILE A 520 -14.38 1.58 21.13
C ILE A 520 -15.08 2.02 19.84
N THR A 521 -16.04 2.94 19.95
CA THR A 521 -16.89 3.38 18.83
C THR A 521 -16.45 4.69 18.18
N THR A 522 -15.57 5.45 18.83
CA THR A 522 -14.98 6.69 18.29
C THR A 522 -13.50 6.45 17.99
N SER A 523 -13.06 6.81 16.79
CA SER A 523 -11.65 6.65 16.38
C SER A 523 -10.72 7.35 17.36
N GLN A 524 -9.85 6.57 18.00
CA GLN A 524 -8.81 7.04 18.93
C GLN A 524 -7.55 6.20 18.75
N LEU A 525 -6.44 6.56 19.39
CA LEU A 525 -5.22 5.75 19.40
C LEU A 525 -5.54 4.36 19.96
N LEU A 526 -5.48 3.34 19.10
CA LEU A 526 -5.90 1.98 19.42
C LEU A 526 -4.68 1.09 19.65
N PHE A 527 -3.71 1.12 18.74
CA PHE A 527 -2.48 0.32 18.82
C PHE A 527 -1.21 1.15 18.70
N GLU A 528 -0.14 0.69 19.34
CA GLU A 528 1.21 1.22 19.25
C GLU A 528 2.18 0.10 18.85
N LEU A 529 2.84 0.25 17.69
CA LEU A 529 3.89 -0.65 17.20
C LEU A 529 5.26 -0.15 17.69
N PRO A 530 5.92 -0.83 18.65
CA PRO A 530 7.21 -0.38 19.14
C PRO A 530 8.31 -0.55 18.08
N SER A 531 9.30 0.36 18.07
CA SER A 531 10.44 0.31 17.13
C SER A 531 11.19 -1.02 17.15
N ALA A 532 11.25 -1.70 18.30
CA ALA A 532 11.88 -3.03 18.40
C ALA A 532 11.09 -4.12 17.64
N GLN A 533 9.76 -3.99 17.56
CA GLN A 533 8.90 -4.88 16.77
C GLN A 533 8.95 -4.48 15.29
N ALA A 534 8.90 -3.17 15.00
CA ALA A 534 9.04 -2.65 13.65
C ALA A 534 10.34 -3.14 12.96
N ALA A 535 11.45 -3.20 13.70
CA ALA A 535 12.73 -3.71 13.23
C ALA A 535 12.72 -5.16 12.69
N ASN A 536 11.70 -5.97 13.03
CA ASN A 536 11.56 -7.34 12.53
C ASN A 536 10.92 -7.39 11.13
N ILE A 537 10.30 -6.31 10.68
CA ILE A 537 9.64 -6.23 9.38
C ILE A 537 10.71 -6.02 8.30
N ASN A 538 10.68 -6.84 7.25
CA ASN A 538 11.59 -6.66 6.12
C ASN A 538 11.15 -5.47 5.26
N GLY A 539 11.81 -4.34 5.45
CA GLY A 539 11.62 -3.13 4.65
C GLY A 539 12.65 -2.96 3.52
N ALA A 540 13.34 -4.01 3.08
CA ALA A 540 14.39 -3.89 2.04
C ALA A 540 13.83 -3.64 0.63
N THR A 541 12.60 -4.09 0.37
CA THR A 541 11.91 -3.94 -0.91
C THR A 541 10.51 -3.40 -0.69
N ASN A 542 9.94 -2.75 -1.71
CA ASN A 542 8.53 -2.41 -1.69
C ASN A 542 7.69 -3.68 -1.47
N GLY A 543 6.53 -3.50 -0.87
CA GLY A 543 5.63 -4.60 -0.59
C GLY A 543 4.47 -4.16 0.28
N THR A 544 3.60 -5.12 0.56
CA THR A 544 2.44 -4.95 1.44
C THR A 544 2.60 -5.76 2.71
N LEU A 545 1.86 -5.37 3.73
CA LEU A 545 1.67 -6.07 4.98
C LEU A 545 0.19 -6.34 5.16
N SER A 546 -0.15 -7.55 5.60
CA SER A 546 -1.50 -7.84 6.06
C SER A 546 -1.61 -7.50 7.55
N LEU A 547 -2.68 -6.83 7.93
CA LEU A 547 -2.97 -6.46 9.31
C LEU A 547 -4.14 -7.28 9.83
N ARG A 548 -3.97 -7.89 11.01
CA ARG A 548 -4.99 -8.70 11.69
C ARG A 548 -5.05 -8.37 13.16
N VAL A 549 -6.24 -8.17 13.71
CA VAL A 549 -6.40 -8.06 15.17
C VAL A 549 -6.70 -9.44 15.73
N LYS A 550 -6.02 -9.80 16.82
CA LYS A 550 -6.22 -11.04 17.57
C LYS A 550 -6.65 -10.73 19.00
N ALA A 551 -7.79 -11.28 19.39
CA ALA A 551 -8.37 -11.23 20.72
C ALA A 551 -8.15 -12.56 21.45
N LYS A 552 -7.97 -12.51 22.76
CA LYS A 552 -7.95 -13.68 23.65
C LYS A 552 -8.75 -13.41 24.91
N SER A 553 -9.65 -14.32 25.27
CA SER A 553 -10.44 -14.22 26.49
C SER A 553 -9.84 -14.99 27.67
N SER A 554 -10.46 -14.88 28.84
CA SER A 554 -10.00 -15.53 30.07
C SER A 554 -10.22 -17.03 30.11
N SER A 555 -11.17 -17.54 29.33
CA SER A 555 -11.33 -18.97 29.07
C SER A 555 -10.24 -19.53 28.15
N GLY A 556 -9.41 -18.67 27.55
CA GLY A 556 -8.35 -19.04 26.63
C GLY A 556 -8.79 -19.10 25.17
N GLU A 557 -10.05 -18.77 24.87
CA GLU A 557 -10.56 -18.70 23.51
C GLU A 557 -9.90 -17.56 22.72
N GLU A 558 -9.68 -17.75 21.43
CA GLU A 558 -9.04 -16.77 20.55
C GLU A 558 -9.91 -16.47 19.33
N ALA A 559 -10.01 -15.20 18.98
CA ALA A 559 -10.73 -14.71 17.80
C ALA A 559 -9.84 -13.77 17.01
N THR A 560 -9.95 -13.79 15.69
CA THR A 560 -9.19 -12.91 14.81
C THR A 560 -10.11 -12.14 13.86
N LYS A 561 -9.64 -10.98 13.40
CA LYS A 561 -10.30 -10.19 12.35
C LYS A 561 -9.26 -9.49 11.50
N ASP A 562 -9.27 -9.79 10.21
CA ASP A 562 -8.41 -9.13 9.24
C ASP A 562 -8.92 -7.70 8.97
N PHE A 563 -7.97 -6.76 8.94
CA PHE A 563 -8.19 -5.41 8.44
C PHE A 563 -7.93 -5.31 6.93
N GLY A 564 -6.94 -6.07 6.44
CA GLY A 564 -6.51 -6.07 5.04
C GLY A 564 -5.05 -5.66 4.86
N ALA A 565 -4.67 -5.38 3.62
CA ALA A 565 -3.30 -5.03 3.25
C ALA A 565 -3.02 -3.52 3.35
N VAL A 566 -1.80 -3.17 3.75
CA VAL A 566 -1.24 -1.80 3.74
C VAL A 566 0.16 -1.82 3.11
N GLU A 567 0.59 -0.72 2.51
CA GLU A 567 1.94 -0.62 1.92
C GLU A 567 3.01 -0.29 2.97
N ILE A 568 4.24 -0.77 2.73
CA ILE A 568 5.38 -0.54 3.62
C ILE A 568 6.00 0.84 3.37
N LEU A 569 6.17 1.62 4.45
CA LEU A 569 7.07 2.77 4.47
C LEU A 569 8.24 2.54 5.42
N VAL A 570 9.44 2.86 4.94
CA VAL A 570 10.68 2.82 5.73
C VAL A 570 11.19 4.22 5.98
N ARG A 571 12.07 4.33 6.98
CA ARG A 571 12.65 5.61 7.38
C ARG A 571 13.93 5.91 6.61
N TYR A 572 14.07 7.14 6.14
CA TYR A 572 15.31 7.67 5.61
C TYR A 572 16.19 8.25 6.73
N THR A 573 17.29 7.58 7.05
CA THR A 573 18.11 7.88 8.23
C THR A 573 19.45 8.56 7.94
N ASN A 574 19.80 8.80 6.68
CA ASN A 574 21.08 9.41 6.35
C ASN A 574 21.15 10.86 6.85
N SER A 575 22.35 11.33 7.14
CA SER A 575 22.59 12.65 7.73
C SER A 575 22.49 13.82 6.75
N ASN A 576 22.37 13.56 5.45
CA ASN A 576 22.21 14.58 4.41
C ASN A 576 20.77 15.11 4.40
N ARG A 577 20.32 15.68 5.52
CA ARG A 577 18.98 16.28 5.68
C ARG A 577 19.07 17.79 5.88
N TYR A 578 18.09 18.52 5.35
CA TYR A 578 17.82 19.91 5.71
C TYR A 578 16.43 20.02 6.39
N GLY A 579 16.06 21.19 6.91
CA GLY A 579 14.75 21.42 7.52
C GLY A 579 14.53 20.76 8.90
N LEU A 580 13.50 21.22 9.62
CA LEU A 580 13.00 20.54 10.82
C LEU A 580 12.18 19.32 10.40
N ARG A 581 11.98 18.38 11.34
CA ARG A 581 11.14 17.20 11.07
C ARG A 581 9.78 17.38 11.74
N ASP A 582 8.72 16.96 11.08
CA ASP A 582 7.32 16.99 11.54
C ASP A 582 7.01 16.05 12.73
N GLY A 583 7.71 16.24 13.86
CA GLY A 583 7.68 15.30 14.99
C GLY A 583 6.29 15.07 15.60
N ASN A 584 5.36 16.02 15.46
CA ASN A 584 3.96 15.88 15.91
C ASN A 584 3.12 14.98 15.00
N GLN A 585 3.55 14.76 13.75
CA GLN A 585 2.94 13.85 12.78
C GLN A 585 3.75 12.56 12.60
N GLY A 586 4.70 12.30 13.50
CA GLY A 586 5.56 11.12 13.44
C GLY A 586 6.76 11.27 12.51
N GLY A 587 7.12 12.50 12.14
CA GLY A 587 8.22 12.80 11.23
C GLY A 587 7.83 12.59 9.77
N ASP A 588 8.50 13.35 8.90
CA ASP A 588 8.38 13.50 7.45
C ASP A 588 9.55 12.81 6.71
N ASP A 589 10.07 11.73 7.30
CA ASP A 589 11.21 10.97 6.81
C ASP A 589 10.85 9.55 6.38
N TRP A 590 9.58 9.33 6.02
CA TRP A 590 9.05 8.04 5.59
C TRP A 590 8.94 7.95 4.08
N ILE A 591 9.35 6.82 3.54
CA ILE A 591 9.49 6.65 2.10
C ILE A 591 9.35 5.18 1.69
N LYS A 592 9.00 4.91 0.44
CA LYS A 592 9.02 3.53 -0.09
C LYS A 592 10.46 2.99 -0.15
N PRO A 593 10.69 1.71 0.19
CA PRO A 593 12.03 1.10 0.16
C PRO A 593 12.85 1.30 -1.12
N SER A 594 12.23 1.18 -2.30
CA SER A 594 12.93 1.41 -3.58
C SER A 594 13.35 2.86 -3.76
N VAL A 595 12.51 3.79 -3.32
CA VAL A 595 12.75 5.23 -3.41
C VAL A 595 13.89 5.63 -2.47
N LYS A 596 13.95 5.04 -1.26
CA LYS A 596 15.11 5.15 -0.36
C LYS A 596 16.40 4.76 -1.09
N THR A 597 16.41 3.59 -1.75
CA THR A 597 17.58 3.09 -2.48
C THR A 597 18.04 4.06 -3.57
N ILE A 598 17.09 4.64 -4.31
CA ILE A 598 17.37 5.63 -5.36
C ILE A 598 18.01 6.89 -4.77
N ILE A 599 17.49 7.42 -3.66
CA ILE A 599 18.05 8.63 -3.05
C ILE A 599 19.44 8.39 -2.47
N GLU A 600 19.66 7.23 -1.86
CA GLU A 600 20.96 6.85 -1.30
C GLU A 600 22.06 6.74 -2.37
N HIS A 601 21.69 6.50 -3.63
CA HIS A 601 22.61 6.50 -4.78
C HIS A 601 23.16 7.90 -5.08
N PHE A 602 22.38 8.96 -4.90
CA PHE A 602 22.76 10.32 -5.21
C PHE A 602 23.48 11.00 -4.03
N SER A 603 24.79 10.79 -3.88
CA SER A 603 25.54 11.34 -2.75
C SER A 603 25.69 12.87 -2.74
N ASN A 604 25.34 13.56 -3.83
CA ASN A 604 25.52 15.00 -3.99
C ASN A 604 24.25 15.82 -3.66
N ILE A 605 23.20 15.17 -3.16
CA ILE A 605 21.97 15.84 -2.75
C ILE A 605 21.81 15.81 -1.22
N THR A 606 21.19 16.85 -0.69
CA THR A 606 20.63 16.92 0.66
C THR A 606 19.12 16.83 0.50
N VAL A 607 18.45 16.00 1.30
CA VAL A 607 17.00 15.77 1.17
C VAL A 607 16.21 16.41 2.31
N GLY A 608 15.06 16.97 1.99
CA GLY A 608 14.12 17.58 2.91
C GLY A 608 13.01 16.61 3.23
N ASP A 609 11.80 17.00 2.84
CA ASP A 609 10.58 16.31 3.19
C ASP A 609 10.33 15.11 2.27
N MET A 610 9.67 14.13 2.87
CA MET A 610 9.18 12.89 2.28
C MET A 610 7.76 12.72 2.83
N SER A 611 7.31 11.50 3.10
CA SER A 611 6.03 11.28 3.77
C SER A 611 6.09 11.42 5.28
N ASN A 612 4.95 11.82 5.87
CA ASN A 612 4.69 11.64 7.30
C ASN A 612 4.48 10.16 7.68
N MET A 613 4.45 9.87 8.98
CA MET A 613 4.24 8.50 9.51
C MET A 613 2.94 7.92 8.95
N ASN A 614 3.00 6.69 8.45
CA ASN A 614 1.90 5.98 7.77
C ASN A 614 1.31 6.67 6.53
N GLY A 615 2.02 7.64 5.94
CA GLY A 615 1.57 8.29 4.73
C GLY A 615 0.78 9.56 4.98
N GLY A 616 -0.12 9.82 4.04
CA GLY A 616 -1.20 10.76 4.21
C GLY A 616 -0.87 12.22 3.91
N LYS A 617 -1.91 13.05 3.93
CA LYS A 617 -1.83 14.47 3.61
C LYS A 617 -1.20 15.19 4.79
N PHE A 618 -0.20 16.01 4.50
CA PHE A 618 0.36 16.90 5.50
C PHE A 618 0.54 18.30 4.96
N SER A 619 0.08 19.27 5.73
CA SER A 619 0.21 20.68 5.36
C SER A 619 1.67 21.13 5.49
N PRO A 620 2.21 21.94 4.56
CA PRO A 620 1.50 22.58 3.46
C PRO A 620 1.37 21.76 2.17
N HIS A 621 2.00 20.59 2.10
CA HIS A 621 2.12 19.81 0.88
C HIS A 621 0.80 19.13 0.49
N SER A 622 0.55 19.07 -0.82
CA SER A 622 -0.49 18.19 -1.37
C SER A 622 0.02 16.82 -1.74
N THR A 623 1.32 16.73 -1.95
CA THR A 623 2.05 15.55 -2.39
C THR A 623 2.58 14.81 -1.17
N HIS A 624 3.57 13.93 -1.37
CA HIS A 624 4.28 13.25 -0.28
C HIS A 624 3.42 12.34 0.59
N GLN A 625 2.28 11.85 0.09
CA GLN A 625 1.35 11.06 0.89
C GLN A 625 1.66 9.56 0.93
N ASP A 626 2.59 9.10 0.10
CA ASP A 626 2.76 7.69 -0.25
C ASP A 626 4.23 7.23 -0.25
N GLY A 627 5.14 8.11 0.18
CA GLY A 627 6.57 7.84 0.20
C GLY A 627 7.23 7.76 -1.18
N ARG A 628 6.66 8.36 -2.23
CA ARG A 628 7.30 8.46 -3.56
C ARG A 628 7.87 9.82 -3.91
N HIS A 629 7.52 10.82 -3.11
CA HIS A 629 7.90 12.19 -3.30
C HIS A 629 9.03 12.55 -2.35
N VAL A 630 10.01 13.31 -2.84
CA VAL A 630 11.14 13.79 -2.04
C VAL A 630 11.58 15.17 -2.47
N ASP A 631 11.72 16.05 -1.48
CA ASP A 631 12.35 17.34 -1.69
C ASP A 631 13.87 17.20 -1.58
N GLY A 632 14.58 17.80 -2.52
CA GLY A 632 16.02 17.68 -2.64
C GLY A 632 16.69 19.01 -2.94
N TRP A 633 17.95 19.08 -2.55
CA TRP A 633 18.78 20.26 -2.73
C TRP A 633 20.23 19.86 -3.02
N PHE A 634 20.92 20.64 -3.84
CA PHE A 634 22.37 20.53 -3.99
C PHE A 634 22.99 21.92 -4.04
N ASN A 635 24.29 22.03 -3.73
CA ASN A 635 25.00 23.31 -3.77
C ASN A 635 24.98 23.92 -5.19
N GLY A 636 24.51 25.17 -5.30
CA GLY A 636 24.28 25.85 -6.57
C GLY A 636 22.88 25.63 -7.16
N TYR A 637 21.98 24.92 -6.46
CA TYR A 637 20.60 24.77 -6.89
C TYR A 637 19.89 26.12 -7.03
N ASN A 638 20.07 27.02 -6.05
CA ASN A 638 19.34 28.29 -5.97
C ASN A 638 19.65 29.25 -7.13
N ALA A 639 20.72 29.02 -7.89
CA ALA A 639 21.03 29.78 -9.09
C ALA A 639 19.97 29.56 -10.20
N ARG A 640 19.38 28.35 -10.26
CA ARG A 640 18.38 27.92 -11.25
C ARG A 640 18.74 28.43 -12.65
N ASP A 641 19.97 28.13 -13.06
CA ASP A 641 20.57 28.52 -14.34
C ASP A 641 20.95 27.28 -15.17
N ALA A 642 21.75 27.47 -16.23
CA ALA A 642 22.17 26.36 -17.09
C ALA A 642 23.04 25.32 -16.35
N ALA A 643 23.81 25.71 -15.33
CA ALA A 643 24.61 24.79 -14.54
C ALA A 643 23.72 23.96 -13.60
N THR A 644 22.71 24.60 -12.97
CA THR A 644 21.69 23.88 -12.20
C THR A 644 20.96 22.84 -13.07
N ALA A 645 20.54 23.24 -14.28
CA ALA A 645 19.88 22.35 -15.23
C ALA A 645 20.77 21.15 -15.63
N ALA A 646 22.06 21.39 -15.88
CA ALA A 646 23.02 20.34 -16.22
C ALA A 646 23.17 19.31 -15.10
N THR A 647 23.18 19.74 -13.83
CA THR A 647 23.22 18.83 -12.68
C THR A 647 21.97 17.95 -12.62
N ILE A 648 20.77 18.53 -12.79
CA ILE A 648 19.51 17.77 -12.79
C ILE A 648 19.47 16.79 -13.98
N ILE A 649 19.85 17.23 -15.18
CA ILE A 649 19.97 16.35 -16.34
C ILE A 649 20.94 15.19 -16.05
N SER A 650 22.04 15.44 -15.33
CA SER A 650 22.97 14.38 -14.94
C SER A 650 22.33 13.35 -14.02
N HIS A 651 21.43 13.75 -13.11
CA HIS A 651 20.67 12.82 -12.28
C HIS A 651 19.70 11.98 -13.12
N LEU A 652 18.99 12.63 -14.06
CA LEU A 652 18.06 11.96 -14.97
C LEU A 652 18.74 11.05 -16.01
N ASN A 653 20.00 11.33 -16.33
CA ASN A 653 20.83 10.53 -17.22
C ASN A 653 21.62 9.44 -16.50
N ASP A 654 21.47 9.32 -15.17
CA ASP A 654 22.06 8.23 -14.43
C ASP A 654 21.58 6.89 -15.00
N ALA A 655 22.54 6.04 -15.36
CA ALA A 655 22.26 4.79 -16.06
C ALA A 655 21.50 3.76 -15.21
N THR A 656 21.47 3.95 -13.89
CA THR A 656 20.84 3.01 -12.95
C THR A 656 19.43 3.45 -12.62
N TYR A 657 19.24 4.72 -12.24
CA TYR A 657 17.99 5.21 -11.67
C TYR A 657 17.40 6.44 -12.34
N GLY A 658 18.08 7.02 -13.34
CA GLY A 658 17.59 8.24 -13.99
C GLY A 658 16.20 8.10 -14.62
N SER A 659 15.89 6.94 -15.18
CA SER A 659 14.56 6.61 -15.75
C SER A 659 13.47 6.42 -14.69
N LYS A 660 13.83 6.16 -13.42
CA LYS A 660 12.90 6.01 -12.30
C LYS A 660 12.47 7.36 -11.72
N ILE A 661 13.20 8.44 -12.00
CA ILE A 661 12.75 9.79 -11.66
C ILE A 661 11.75 10.22 -12.73
N LEU A 662 10.46 10.15 -12.39
CA LEU A 662 9.35 10.40 -13.30
C LEU A 662 9.17 11.89 -13.55
N THR A 663 9.37 12.72 -12.52
CA THR A 663 9.23 14.17 -12.62
C THR A 663 10.16 14.89 -11.66
N VAL A 664 10.67 16.05 -12.09
CA VAL A 664 11.44 16.98 -11.28
C VAL A 664 10.79 18.35 -11.32
N TYR A 665 10.34 18.84 -10.17
CA TYR A 665 9.80 20.18 -10.04
C TYR A 665 10.89 21.20 -9.70
N VAL A 666 10.87 22.30 -10.45
CA VAL A 666 11.78 23.43 -10.27
C VAL A 666 11.02 24.72 -10.55
N THR A 667 11.22 25.78 -9.77
CA THR A 667 10.65 27.10 -10.14
C THR A 667 11.49 27.80 -11.22
N TYR A 668 11.00 27.84 -12.46
CA TYR A 668 11.60 28.57 -13.57
C TYR A 668 10.54 29.10 -14.57
N GLN A 669 10.96 29.96 -15.50
CA GLN A 669 10.08 30.50 -16.56
C GLN A 669 10.42 29.88 -17.91
N GLN A 670 9.42 29.46 -18.68
CA GLN A 670 9.58 28.92 -20.03
C GLN A 670 9.75 30.02 -21.09
N THR A 671 10.75 30.88 -20.92
CA THR A 671 11.06 31.99 -21.85
C THR A 671 12.46 31.85 -22.43
N ASN A 672 12.67 32.30 -23.67
CA ASN A 672 13.99 32.26 -24.31
C ASN A 672 15.06 33.12 -23.60
N THR A 673 14.68 33.92 -22.61
CA THR A 673 15.60 34.68 -21.74
C THR A 673 15.99 33.93 -20.47
N ASN A 674 15.28 32.85 -20.10
CA ASN A 674 15.60 32.05 -18.92
C ASN A 674 16.69 31.01 -19.25
N ALA A 675 17.82 31.08 -18.55
CA ALA A 675 18.98 30.23 -18.82
C ALA A 675 18.71 28.74 -18.54
N PHE A 676 17.96 28.42 -17.49
CA PHE A 676 17.58 27.06 -17.13
C PHE A 676 16.69 26.43 -18.21
N TRP A 677 15.63 27.12 -18.63
CA TRP A 677 14.74 26.66 -19.70
C TRP A 677 15.48 26.40 -21.01
N ASN A 678 16.34 27.34 -21.41
CA ASN A 678 17.15 27.19 -22.62
C ASN A 678 18.07 25.96 -22.58
N ALA A 679 18.51 25.56 -21.38
CA ALA A 679 19.37 24.40 -21.18
C ALA A 679 18.63 23.06 -21.28
N ILE A 680 17.29 23.01 -21.06
CA ILE A 680 16.53 21.75 -21.03
C ILE A 680 15.61 21.54 -22.24
N LYS A 681 15.11 22.61 -22.87
CA LYS A 681 13.97 22.54 -23.82
C LYS A 681 14.16 21.65 -25.05
N ASN A 682 15.40 21.44 -25.47
CA ASN A 682 15.77 20.65 -26.65
C ASN A 682 16.72 19.48 -26.29
N VAL A 683 16.80 19.10 -25.02
CA VAL A 683 17.65 18.00 -24.57
C VAL A 683 16.84 16.71 -24.55
N THR A 684 17.35 15.69 -25.22
CA THR A 684 16.90 14.31 -25.07
C THR A 684 17.78 13.63 -24.03
N LEU A 685 17.13 13.02 -23.04
CA LEU A 685 17.77 12.22 -21.99
C LEU A 685 18.28 10.90 -22.57
N ASN A 686 19.17 10.22 -21.85
CA ASN A 686 19.78 8.96 -22.27
C ASN A 686 18.75 7.84 -22.48
N ASP A 687 17.59 7.91 -21.83
CA ASP A 687 16.47 6.99 -21.97
C ASP A 687 15.47 7.39 -23.07
N GLY A 688 15.77 8.44 -23.85
CA GLY A 688 14.95 8.91 -24.97
C GLY A 688 13.86 9.91 -24.60
N ARG A 689 13.57 10.13 -23.30
CA ARG A 689 12.63 11.17 -22.86
C ARG A 689 13.19 12.56 -23.16
N MET A 690 12.35 13.57 -23.37
CA MET A 690 12.83 14.95 -23.43
C MET A 690 12.95 15.54 -22.02
N ALA A 691 14.03 16.25 -21.73
CA ALA A 691 14.28 16.82 -20.40
C ALA A 691 13.18 17.80 -19.97
N LYS A 692 12.61 18.57 -20.88
CA LYS A 692 11.45 19.46 -20.61
C LYS A 692 10.17 18.72 -20.22
N ASP A 693 10.06 17.44 -20.56
CA ASP A 693 8.86 16.64 -20.26
C ASP A 693 8.98 15.99 -18.87
N VAL A 694 10.20 15.88 -18.35
CA VAL A 694 10.50 15.38 -16.99
C VAL A 694 10.71 16.53 -16.00
N ILE A 695 11.37 17.63 -16.40
CA ILE A 695 11.66 18.79 -15.55
C ILE A 695 10.55 19.84 -15.73
N LYS A 696 9.58 19.87 -14.81
CA LYS A 696 8.38 20.71 -14.92
C LYS A 696 8.50 22.00 -14.09
N PRO A 697 8.04 23.15 -14.61
CA PRO A 697 8.01 24.38 -13.85
C PRO A 697 6.85 24.37 -12.86
N ILE A 698 7.12 24.62 -11.58
CA ILE A 698 6.07 24.82 -10.56
C ILE A 698 6.55 25.86 -9.54
N ASN A 699 5.64 26.67 -9.02
CA ASN A 699 5.96 27.62 -7.95
C ASN A 699 6.23 26.84 -6.65
N GLY A 700 6.83 27.48 -5.64
CA GLY A 700 7.09 26.79 -4.38
C GLY A 700 8.40 25.98 -4.34
N HIS A 701 9.22 26.05 -5.39
CA HIS A 701 10.42 25.22 -5.57
C HIS A 701 11.63 26.09 -5.95
N THR A 702 11.75 27.26 -5.31
CA THR A 702 12.88 28.16 -5.54
C THR A 702 14.09 27.72 -4.75
N THR A 703 13.91 27.16 -3.57
CA THR A 703 15.00 26.80 -2.65
C THR A 703 15.38 25.33 -2.70
N HIS A 704 14.50 24.46 -3.23
CA HIS A 704 14.71 23.03 -3.41
C HIS A 704 14.04 22.58 -4.72
N PHE A 705 14.42 21.41 -5.23
CA PHE A 705 13.66 20.69 -6.25
C PHE A 705 12.83 19.60 -5.57
N HIS A 706 11.83 19.09 -6.27
CA HIS A 706 11.03 17.97 -5.78
C HIS A 706 11.03 16.85 -6.82
N TRP A 707 11.26 15.62 -6.37
CA TRP A 707 11.26 14.42 -7.19
C TRP A 707 9.97 13.63 -6.98
N ILE A 708 9.38 13.18 -8.08
CA ILE A 708 8.43 12.06 -8.08
C ILE A 708 9.14 10.84 -8.63
N ILE A 709 9.14 9.76 -7.86
CA ILE A 709 9.91 8.57 -8.17
C ILE A 709 8.97 7.38 -8.41
N ALA A 710 9.24 6.63 -9.47
CA ALA A 710 8.60 5.34 -9.73
C ALA A 710 9.06 4.33 -8.67
N PRO A 711 8.13 3.62 -8.01
CA PRO A 711 8.46 2.60 -7.04
C PRO A 711 9.22 1.41 -7.66
#